data_AF-A0A430VV87-F1
#
_entry.id   AF-A0A430VV87-F1
#
_cell.length_a   1.000
_cell.length_b   1.000
_cell.length_c   1.000
_cell.angle_alpha   90.00
_cell.angle_beta   90.00
_cell.angle_gamma   90.00
#
_symmetry.space_group_name_H-M   'P 1'
#
loop_
_entity.id
_entity.type
_entity.pdbx_description
1 polymer ?
#
loop_
_entity_poly.entity_id
_entity_poly.type
_entity_poly.pdbx_seq_one_letter_code
_entity_poly.pdbx_strand_id
1 'polypeptide(L)'
;MKAKALIIWGTGSGVGKSLITAGLLRHFRRLGLRAAPFKAQNMSNHSRVVAGGEMASAQWLQAVAAGTEPDPRMNPILIKPMGLEGSQVVVLGRVDPLLSRLSWKERRPHLEAPVREALEALGKEFDVLVLEGAGSPVERNLWPDLPNLQVAEWAGAQALLVADVDQGGSLAALYGTWALLGEHRERLLGFVLNKFRGDVRLLEPAYRLLEGWTGIPVLGTLPMLPLELPEEDGFRHHPRKSLGPKVAILRYPHASNLDEFWPLSELAQPVHARTPEEAQGAELLILPGSRLPAKDLAWLQGFLPLLRAHLEAGKPVLAICGGAEMLAQAILDEEGVEVKGVFPGLGLLPFQVRMLREKTVRPAGVVFRGLSGFWARLNGLRAQGYEIHHGQGIPLVHQEGPLLATWLHGLLENPGMQRALFGQEAKALEAVLDQLADALEEHLDLAHLHRHLGLRPNPSPAPRGKEESLDPPPPPGLILLLGGAKSGKSRHAQRLAGPWATLIATAEARDGEMAERIACHRAERPPTWETLEEPLDLVEALKRARYPTVVVDCVTLWVSNLLERDRDPLAEARQFLEAVSSSGKRVIAISNEVGMGIVPANPLARRYRDLLGEVNALLAKAAQEVYLLIAGRPLKL
;
A
#
# COMPACT_ATOMS: atom_id res chain seq x y z
N MET A 1 22.15 17.76 -0.58
CA MET A 1 21.18 17.93 -1.68
C MET A 1 19.82 18.15 -1.05
N LYS A 2 18.95 19.01 -1.62
CA LYS A 2 17.57 19.19 -1.12
C LYS A 2 16.79 17.89 -1.42
N ALA A 3 16.02 17.39 -0.45
CA ALA A 3 15.17 16.22 -0.63
C ALA A 3 14.28 16.36 -1.87
N LYS A 4 14.03 15.27 -2.59
CA LYS A 4 12.98 15.23 -3.62
C LYS A 4 11.63 15.26 -2.93
N ALA A 5 10.67 16.01 -3.47
CA ALA A 5 9.35 16.12 -2.86
C ALA A 5 8.26 15.74 -3.86
N LEU A 6 7.34 14.89 -3.41
CA LEU A 6 6.15 14.48 -4.14
C LEU A 6 4.93 14.75 -3.27
N ILE A 7 3.95 15.52 -3.75
CA ILE A 7 2.69 15.76 -3.05
C ILE A 7 1.55 14.95 -3.68
N ILE A 8 0.75 14.32 -2.85
CA ILE A 8 -0.44 13.58 -3.25
C ILE A 8 -1.66 14.48 -3.03
N TRP A 9 -2.13 15.09 -4.10
CA TRP A 9 -3.40 15.80 -4.12
C TRP A 9 -4.54 14.84 -4.41
N GLY A 10 -5.75 15.26 -4.04
CA GLY A 10 -6.97 14.51 -4.31
C GLY A 10 -8.06 15.42 -4.82
N THR A 11 -9.02 14.87 -5.53
CA THR A 11 -10.22 15.62 -5.94
C THR A 11 -11.18 15.91 -4.79
N GLY A 12 -10.93 15.32 -3.61
CA GLY A 12 -11.69 15.51 -2.38
C GLY A 12 -11.15 14.70 -1.22
N SER A 13 -11.83 14.76 -0.07
CA SER A 13 -11.54 13.92 1.10
C SER A 13 -11.93 12.46 0.85
N GLY A 14 -11.21 11.53 1.47
CA GLY A 14 -11.53 10.10 1.35
C GLY A 14 -11.21 9.44 0.00
N VAL A 15 -10.64 10.15 -0.99
CA VAL A 15 -10.28 9.55 -2.30
C VAL A 15 -9.12 8.54 -2.25
N GLY A 16 -8.48 8.42 -1.10
CA GLY A 16 -7.38 7.48 -0.85
C GLY A 16 -5.99 8.09 -0.89
N LYS A 17 -5.84 9.42 -0.75
CA LYS A 17 -4.53 10.09 -0.67
C LYS A 17 -3.61 9.41 0.35
N SER A 18 -4.09 9.19 1.57
CA SER A 18 -3.30 8.59 2.65
C SER A 18 -2.83 7.16 2.33
N LEU A 19 -3.66 6.38 1.62
CA LEU A 19 -3.32 5.04 1.13
C LEU A 19 -2.20 5.11 0.09
N ILE A 20 -2.33 5.97 -0.93
CA ILE A 20 -1.31 6.17 -1.95
C ILE A 20 0.01 6.64 -1.32
N THR A 21 -0.06 7.60 -0.40
CA THR A 21 1.10 8.11 0.34
C THR A 21 1.81 6.99 1.09
N ALA A 22 1.08 6.16 1.84
CA ALA A 22 1.65 5.02 2.58
C ALA A 22 2.30 4.00 1.62
N GLY A 23 1.63 3.66 0.52
CA GLY A 23 2.16 2.73 -0.48
C GLY A 23 3.45 3.23 -1.13
N LEU A 24 3.50 4.52 -1.51
CA LEU A 24 4.69 5.13 -2.10
C LEU A 24 5.85 5.21 -1.09
N LEU A 25 5.58 5.53 0.17
CA LEU A 25 6.59 5.53 1.22
C LEU A 25 7.18 4.13 1.42
N ARG A 26 6.33 3.10 1.44
CA ARG A 26 6.78 1.70 1.51
C ARG A 26 7.58 1.29 0.29
N HIS A 27 7.15 1.68 -0.91
CA HIS A 27 7.89 1.46 -2.14
C HIS A 27 9.28 2.11 -2.10
N PHE A 28 9.40 3.38 -1.68
CA PHE A 28 10.69 4.05 -1.55
C PHE A 28 11.60 3.41 -0.49
N ARG A 29 11.03 2.95 0.63
CA ARG A 29 11.77 2.17 1.64
C ARG A 29 12.38 0.90 1.02
N ARG A 30 11.62 0.17 0.19
CA ARG A 30 12.09 -1.04 -0.50
C ARG A 30 13.21 -0.76 -1.51
N LEU A 31 13.22 0.42 -2.10
CA LEU A 31 14.32 0.91 -2.95
C LEU A 31 15.56 1.35 -2.13
N GLY A 32 15.51 1.29 -0.80
CA GLY A 32 16.59 1.71 0.09
C GLY A 32 16.72 3.23 0.22
N LEU A 33 15.70 3.99 -0.17
CA LEU A 33 15.67 5.44 -0.01
C LEU A 33 15.18 5.80 1.39
N ARG A 34 15.79 6.84 1.98
CA ARG A 34 15.28 7.42 3.23
C ARG A 34 14.12 8.33 2.87
N ALA A 35 12.91 7.80 2.93
CA ALA A 35 11.69 8.56 2.68
C ALA A 35 11.01 8.95 4.00
N ALA A 36 10.33 10.09 4.04
CA ALA A 36 9.49 10.49 5.18
C ALA A 36 8.14 11.05 4.71
N PRO A 37 7.04 10.78 5.44
CA PRO A 37 5.79 11.46 5.21
C PRO A 37 5.84 12.92 5.64
N PHE A 38 4.98 13.73 5.03
CA PHE A 38 4.72 15.07 5.53
C PHE A 38 3.27 15.50 5.25
N LYS A 39 2.55 15.90 6.28
CA LYS A 39 1.22 16.52 6.14
C LYS A 39 1.19 17.81 6.95
N ALA A 40 1.31 18.93 6.25
CA ALA A 40 1.41 20.27 6.86
C ALA A 40 0.32 20.51 7.91
N GLN A 41 -0.91 20.10 7.59
CA GLN A 41 -2.06 20.19 8.47
C GLN A 41 -2.95 18.97 8.31
N ASN A 42 -3.19 18.26 9.40
CA ASN A 42 -4.20 17.22 9.50
C ASN A 42 -5.36 17.72 10.37
N MET A 43 -6.58 17.32 10.04
CA MET A 43 -7.76 17.51 10.86
C MET A 43 -8.36 16.14 11.19
N SER A 44 -8.10 15.64 12.39
CA SER A 44 -8.45 14.28 12.78
C SER A 44 -8.67 14.14 14.28
N ASN A 45 -9.55 13.23 14.66
CA ASN A 45 -9.78 12.86 16.05
C ASN A 45 -8.92 11.67 16.49
N HIS A 46 -8.18 11.07 15.55
CA HIS A 46 -7.38 9.87 15.74
C HIS A 46 -5.92 10.26 15.82
N SER A 47 -5.30 10.01 16.97
CA SER A 47 -3.91 10.38 17.21
C SER A 47 -3.18 9.35 18.06
N ARG A 48 -1.92 9.12 17.74
CA ARG A 48 -0.97 8.31 18.49
C ARG A 48 -0.06 9.21 19.34
N VAL A 49 0.58 8.60 20.33
CA VAL A 49 1.68 9.22 21.07
C VAL A 49 2.99 8.70 20.51
N VAL A 50 3.88 9.62 20.16
CA VAL A 50 5.20 9.36 19.58
C VAL A 50 6.27 10.09 20.39
N ALA A 51 7.54 9.84 20.09
CA ALA A 51 8.63 10.61 20.66
C ALA A 51 8.45 12.09 20.27
N GLY A 52 8.20 12.95 21.27
CA GLY A 52 7.96 14.39 21.06
C GLY A 52 6.52 14.85 21.26
N GLY A 53 5.54 13.94 21.30
CA GLY A 53 4.15 14.26 21.65
C GLY A 53 3.11 13.54 20.82
N GLU A 54 2.03 14.24 20.50
CA GLU A 54 0.89 13.72 19.76
C GLU A 54 1.07 13.80 18.24
N MET A 55 0.60 12.80 17.49
CA MET A 55 0.68 12.76 16.03
C MET A 55 -0.58 12.10 15.46
N ALA A 56 -1.08 12.57 14.31
CA ALA A 56 -2.23 11.94 13.66
C ALA A 56 -1.96 10.47 13.31
N SER A 57 -2.97 9.61 13.47
CA SER A 57 -2.83 8.17 13.20
C SER A 57 -2.45 7.87 11.74
N ALA A 58 -2.93 8.65 10.76
CA ALA A 58 -2.55 8.47 9.36
C ALA A 58 -1.06 8.73 9.12
N GLN A 59 -0.50 9.82 9.67
CA GLN A 59 0.93 10.10 9.50
C GLN A 59 1.78 9.11 10.31
N TRP A 60 1.31 8.63 11.46
CA TRP A 60 1.97 7.53 12.17
C TRP A 60 2.05 6.28 11.28
N LEU A 61 0.94 5.88 10.66
CA LEU A 61 0.92 4.74 9.73
C LEU A 61 1.86 4.96 8.54
N GLN A 62 1.93 6.18 8.02
CA GLN A 62 2.84 6.54 6.94
C GLN A 62 4.31 6.49 7.36
N ALA A 63 4.64 6.87 8.60
CA ALA A 63 5.99 6.75 9.13
C ALA A 63 6.39 5.27 9.27
N VAL A 64 5.47 4.42 9.74
CA VAL A 64 5.63 2.96 9.73
C VAL A 64 5.81 2.44 8.31
N ALA A 65 5.02 2.92 7.34
CA ALA A 65 5.19 2.58 5.92
C ALA A 65 6.58 2.94 5.39
N ALA A 66 7.10 4.10 5.76
CA ALA A 66 8.44 4.55 5.42
C ALA A 66 9.56 3.79 6.16
N GLY A 67 9.25 3.09 7.25
CA GLY A 67 10.25 2.47 8.12
C GLY A 67 11.05 3.48 8.94
N THR A 68 10.48 4.65 9.19
CA THR A 68 11.08 5.74 9.96
C THR A 68 10.42 5.86 11.33
N GLU A 69 11.16 6.35 12.32
CA GLU A 69 10.57 6.66 13.63
C GLU A 69 9.46 7.73 13.46
N PRO A 70 8.25 7.50 13.98
CA PRO A 70 7.19 8.51 13.95
C PRO A 70 7.61 9.78 14.70
N ASP A 71 7.47 10.92 14.03
CA ASP A 71 7.94 12.22 14.52
C ASP A 71 6.86 13.29 14.29
N PRO A 72 6.50 14.12 15.29
CA PRO A 72 5.51 15.18 15.12
C PRO A 72 5.85 16.19 14.01
N ARG A 73 7.10 16.32 13.59
CA ARG A 73 7.50 17.14 12.42
C ARG A 73 6.89 16.64 11.11
N MET A 74 6.55 15.35 11.01
CA MET A 74 5.86 14.78 9.85
C MET A 74 4.37 15.21 9.79
N ASN A 75 3.82 15.69 10.90
CA ASN A 75 2.49 16.29 10.99
C ASN A 75 2.52 17.51 11.94
N PRO A 76 3.12 18.64 11.52
CA PRO A 76 3.43 19.73 12.43
C PRO A 76 2.17 20.41 12.99
N ILE A 77 1.06 20.41 12.25
CA ILE A 77 -0.23 20.91 12.73
C ILE A 77 -1.26 19.78 12.71
N LEU A 78 -1.81 19.46 13.89
CA LEU A 78 -2.96 18.58 14.04
C LEU A 78 -4.11 19.36 14.66
N ILE A 79 -5.26 19.37 13.97
CA ILE A 79 -6.49 20.01 14.42
C ILE A 79 -7.48 18.94 14.82
N LYS A 80 -8.01 19.02 16.05
CA LYS A 80 -9.03 18.11 16.57
C LYS A 80 -10.36 18.85 16.75
N PRO A 81 -11.38 18.61 15.90
CA PRO A 81 -12.67 19.32 15.97
C PRO A 81 -13.42 19.12 17.29
N MET A 82 -13.65 20.14 18.11
CA MET A 82 -14.31 20.03 19.42
C MET A 82 -15.81 20.40 19.32
N GLY A 83 -16.60 19.56 18.64
CA GLY A 83 -18.00 19.85 18.34
C GLY A 83 -18.17 20.70 17.06
N LEU A 84 -19.17 21.59 17.04
CA LEU A 84 -19.54 22.35 15.83
C LEU A 84 -18.67 23.59 15.58
N GLU A 85 -18.26 24.33 16.63
CA GLU A 85 -17.64 25.65 16.48
C GLU A 85 -16.22 25.77 17.09
N GLY A 86 -15.62 24.66 17.54
CA GLY A 86 -14.32 24.67 18.23
C GLY A 86 -13.32 23.69 17.65
N SER A 87 -12.03 23.91 17.94
CA SER A 87 -10.98 22.92 17.67
C SER A 87 -9.81 23.05 18.63
N GLN A 88 -9.28 21.91 19.07
CA GLN A 88 -7.98 21.84 19.74
C GLN A 88 -6.89 21.83 18.66
N VAL A 89 -5.89 22.70 18.82
CA VAL A 89 -4.73 22.78 17.93
C VAL A 89 -3.54 22.18 18.63
N VAL A 90 -2.89 21.24 17.97
CA VAL A 90 -1.64 20.62 18.37
C VAL A 90 -0.56 21.07 17.39
N VAL A 91 0.48 21.70 17.91
CA VAL A 91 1.66 22.16 17.16
C VAL A 91 2.85 21.33 17.59
N LEU A 92 3.49 20.65 16.65
CA LEU A 92 4.67 19.79 16.88
C LEU A 92 4.46 18.84 18.08
N GLY A 93 3.28 18.23 18.13
CA GLY A 93 2.90 17.24 19.14
C GLY A 93 2.46 17.80 20.49
N ARG A 94 2.35 19.12 20.65
CA ARG A 94 1.89 19.75 21.90
C ARG A 94 0.66 20.61 21.65
N VAL A 95 -0.33 20.52 22.54
CA VAL A 95 -1.51 21.38 22.48
C VAL A 95 -1.09 22.84 22.65
N ASP A 96 -1.57 23.70 21.76
CA ASP A 96 -1.42 25.15 21.87
C ASP A 96 -2.76 25.78 22.32
N PRO A 97 -2.88 26.20 23.60
CA PRO A 97 -4.13 26.75 24.13
C PRO A 97 -4.52 28.09 23.51
N LEU A 98 -3.56 28.87 23.01
CA LEU A 98 -3.83 30.17 22.39
C LEU A 98 -4.44 29.94 21.01
N LEU A 99 -3.77 29.16 20.16
CA LEU A 99 -4.25 28.87 18.82
C LEU A 99 -5.60 28.15 18.84
N SER A 100 -5.84 27.29 19.84
CA SER A 100 -7.12 26.59 20.04
C SER A 100 -8.30 27.53 20.28
N ARG A 101 -8.06 28.74 20.79
CA ARG A 101 -9.11 29.77 21.03
C ARG A 101 -9.32 30.71 19.85
N LEU A 102 -8.35 30.83 18.96
CA LEU A 102 -8.44 31.70 17.80
C LEU A 102 -9.37 31.13 16.72
N SER A 103 -10.06 32.02 16.01
CA SER A 103 -10.77 31.66 14.79
C SER A 103 -9.80 31.16 13.71
N TRP A 104 -10.29 30.44 12.71
CA TRP A 104 -9.46 29.97 11.59
C TRP A 104 -8.69 31.11 10.90
N LYS A 105 -9.34 32.26 10.69
CA LYS A 105 -8.75 33.43 10.02
C LYS A 105 -7.59 34.02 10.81
N GLU A 106 -7.73 34.12 12.13
CA GLU A 106 -6.69 34.64 13.03
C GLU A 106 -5.58 33.62 13.24
N ARG A 107 -5.90 32.32 13.23
CA ARG A 107 -4.95 31.23 13.45
C ARG A 107 -3.99 31.03 12.28
N ARG A 108 -4.50 31.10 11.04
CA ARG A 108 -3.75 30.74 9.81
C ARG A 108 -2.33 31.34 9.73
N PRO A 109 -2.09 32.64 9.99
CA PRO A 109 -0.75 33.23 9.91
C PRO A 109 0.27 32.61 10.88
N HIS A 110 -0.19 32.02 11.99
CA HIS A 110 0.68 31.41 12.99
C HIS A 110 1.08 29.96 12.65
N LEU A 111 0.45 29.35 11.64
CA LEU A 111 0.70 27.95 11.27
C LEU A 111 1.86 27.79 10.28
N GLU A 112 2.22 28.83 9.54
CA GLU A 112 3.21 28.73 8.46
C GLU A 112 4.62 28.45 8.99
N ALA A 113 5.05 29.16 10.04
CA ALA A 113 6.37 29.00 10.64
C ALA A 113 6.67 27.55 11.09
N PRO A 114 5.85 26.90 11.94
CA PRO A 114 6.11 25.52 12.36
C PRO A 114 6.06 24.52 11.19
N VAL A 115 5.21 24.77 10.18
CA VAL A 115 5.16 23.92 8.96
C VAL A 115 6.45 24.04 8.16
N ARG A 116 6.94 25.26 7.93
CA ARG A 116 8.17 25.49 7.16
C ARG A 116 9.40 24.95 7.87
N GLU A 117 9.52 25.18 9.17
CA GLU A 117 10.63 24.66 9.97
C GLU A 117 10.67 23.13 9.95
N ALA A 118 9.53 22.47 10.12
CA ALA A 118 9.44 21.01 10.04
C ALA A 118 9.78 20.48 8.66
N LEU A 119 9.26 21.11 7.60
CA LEU A 119 9.54 20.74 6.21
C LEU A 119 11.03 20.90 5.86
N GLU A 120 11.64 22.01 6.27
CA GLU A 120 13.07 22.29 6.03
C GLU A 120 13.98 21.35 6.83
N ALA A 121 13.60 20.99 8.06
CA ALA A 121 14.34 20.02 8.87
C ALA A 121 14.31 18.62 8.24
N LEU A 122 13.12 18.10 7.94
CA LEU A 122 12.97 16.78 7.30
C LEU A 122 13.60 16.76 5.91
N GLY A 123 13.53 17.85 5.16
CA GLY A 123 14.16 17.97 3.84
C GLY A 123 15.70 17.95 3.85
N LYS A 124 16.33 18.11 5.03
CA LYS A 124 17.78 17.93 5.24
C LYS A 124 18.13 16.51 5.66
N GLU A 125 17.20 15.80 6.31
CA GLU A 125 17.40 14.47 6.88
C GLU A 125 17.13 13.34 5.88
N PHE A 126 16.15 13.52 5.00
CA PHE A 126 15.62 12.49 4.10
C PHE A 126 15.96 12.75 2.63
N ASP A 127 15.96 11.68 1.84
CA ASP A 127 16.20 11.72 0.39
C ASP A 127 14.91 12.09 -0.37
N VAL A 128 13.77 11.61 0.13
CA VAL A 128 12.43 11.82 -0.46
C VAL A 128 11.43 12.22 0.62
N LEU A 129 10.65 13.26 0.37
CA LEU A 129 9.46 13.61 1.15
C LEU A 129 8.21 13.27 0.34
N VAL A 130 7.30 12.50 0.93
CA VAL A 130 5.98 12.22 0.35
C VAL A 130 4.94 13.02 1.14
N LEU A 131 4.49 14.11 0.54
CA LEU A 131 3.56 15.04 1.13
C LEU A 131 2.13 14.55 0.88
N GLU A 132 1.26 14.60 1.89
CA GLU A 132 -0.16 14.33 1.73
C GLU A 132 -0.98 15.62 1.77
N GLY A 133 -1.64 15.96 0.66
CA GLY A 133 -2.57 17.09 0.60
C GLY A 133 -3.81 16.91 1.48
N ALA A 134 -4.51 17.99 1.82
CA ALA A 134 -5.78 17.95 2.56
C ALA A 134 -6.97 18.26 1.65
N GLY A 135 -8.03 17.46 1.68
CA GLY A 135 -9.19 17.71 0.80
C GLY A 135 -8.79 17.82 -0.68
N SER A 136 -9.28 18.88 -1.33
CA SER A 136 -8.95 19.27 -2.71
C SER A 136 -8.02 20.49 -2.75
N PRO A 137 -7.02 20.54 -3.65
CA PRO A 137 -6.08 21.68 -3.74
C PRO A 137 -6.71 22.94 -4.36
N VAL A 138 -7.98 22.88 -4.78
CA VAL A 138 -8.65 23.98 -5.50
C VAL A 138 -9.84 24.58 -4.75
N GLU A 139 -9.94 24.36 -3.44
CA GLU A 139 -10.91 25.02 -2.56
C GLU A 139 -10.63 26.53 -2.50
N ARG A 140 -11.28 27.30 -3.39
CA ARG A 140 -10.95 28.72 -3.63
C ARG A 140 -11.10 29.61 -2.40
N ASN A 141 -11.99 29.27 -1.48
CA ASN A 141 -12.14 29.94 -0.20
C ASN A 141 -10.92 29.79 0.73
N LEU A 142 -10.00 28.87 0.46
CA LEU A 142 -8.77 28.64 1.22
C LEU A 142 -7.51 29.11 0.47
N TRP A 143 -7.63 29.63 -0.75
CA TRP A 143 -6.52 29.88 -1.67
C TRP A 143 -5.52 30.98 -1.23
N PRO A 144 -4.20 30.85 -1.53
CA PRO A 144 -3.52 29.58 -1.75
C PRO A 144 -3.57 28.81 -0.44
N ASP A 145 -3.90 27.54 -0.47
CA ASP A 145 -4.16 26.80 0.76
C ASP A 145 -2.84 26.25 1.35
N LEU A 146 -2.73 26.35 2.67
CA LEU A 146 -1.55 25.89 3.41
C LEU A 146 -1.25 24.39 3.19
N PRO A 147 -2.24 23.46 3.29
CA PRO A 147 -1.94 22.03 3.24
C PRO A 147 -1.71 21.45 1.85
N ASN A 148 -2.03 22.18 0.76
CA ASN A 148 -1.75 21.73 -0.60
C ASN A 148 -0.77 22.64 -1.33
N LEU A 149 -1.22 23.83 -1.77
CA LEU A 149 -0.47 24.62 -2.75
C LEU A 149 0.78 25.29 -2.15
N GLN A 150 0.66 25.90 -0.97
CA GLN A 150 1.80 26.59 -0.34
C GLN A 150 2.91 25.62 0.05
N VAL A 151 2.55 24.49 0.68
CA VAL A 151 3.54 23.48 1.07
C VAL A 151 4.21 22.84 -0.15
N ALA A 152 3.47 22.62 -1.24
CA ALA A 152 4.06 22.14 -2.50
C ALA A 152 5.07 23.13 -3.07
N GLU A 153 4.78 24.44 -2.97
CA GLU A 153 5.69 25.48 -3.39
C GLU A 153 6.98 25.51 -2.56
N TRP A 154 6.87 25.56 -1.23
CA TRP A 154 8.04 25.56 -0.32
C TRP A 154 8.92 24.32 -0.50
N ALA A 155 8.29 23.16 -0.67
CA ALA A 155 8.98 21.90 -0.91
C ALA A 155 9.62 21.83 -2.30
N GLY A 156 9.14 22.61 -3.27
CA GLY A 156 9.45 22.39 -4.69
C GLY A 156 8.87 21.06 -5.19
N ALA A 157 7.71 20.66 -4.66
CA ALA A 157 7.13 19.35 -4.91
C ALA A 157 6.54 19.22 -6.31
N GLN A 158 6.75 18.05 -6.90
CA GLN A 158 5.94 17.51 -7.99
C GLN A 158 4.67 16.88 -7.41
N ALA A 159 3.63 16.68 -8.20
CA ALA A 159 2.31 16.28 -7.71
C ALA A 159 1.71 15.09 -8.46
N LEU A 160 0.95 14.26 -7.73
CA LEU A 160 -0.06 13.36 -8.28
C LEU A 160 -1.45 13.86 -7.91
N LEU A 161 -2.43 13.66 -8.78
CA LEU A 161 -3.83 13.95 -8.47
C LEU A 161 -4.65 12.66 -8.45
N VAL A 162 -5.22 12.35 -7.29
CA VAL A 162 -5.96 11.12 -7.01
C VAL A 162 -7.48 11.35 -7.07
N ALA A 163 -8.22 10.46 -7.73
CA ALA A 163 -9.69 10.43 -7.69
C ALA A 163 -10.25 9.06 -7.30
N ASP A 164 -11.39 9.08 -6.61
CA ASP A 164 -12.18 7.90 -6.25
C ASP A 164 -13.12 7.53 -7.42
N VAL A 165 -13.02 6.31 -7.93
CA VAL A 165 -13.90 5.82 -8.99
C VAL A 165 -15.19 5.21 -8.46
N ASP A 166 -15.18 4.68 -7.23
CA ASP A 166 -16.32 3.97 -6.61
C ASP A 166 -17.53 4.91 -6.44
N GLN A 167 -17.26 6.21 -6.24
CA GLN A 167 -18.31 7.24 -6.10
C GLN A 167 -18.86 7.76 -7.45
N GLY A 168 -18.26 7.37 -8.58
CA GLY A 168 -18.59 7.90 -9.89
C GLY A 168 -18.08 9.34 -10.12
N GLY A 169 -18.17 9.83 -11.36
CA GLY A 169 -17.79 11.22 -11.70
C GLY A 169 -16.28 11.53 -11.68
N SER A 170 -15.41 10.52 -11.55
CA SER A 170 -13.96 10.68 -11.42
C SER A 170 -13.33 11.50 -12.55
N LEU A 171 -13.72 11.30 -13.81
CA LEU A 171 -13.23 12.08 -14.95
C LEU A 171 -13.51 13.58 -14.81
N ALA A 172 -14.75 13.94 -14.46
CA ALA A 172 -15.14 15.34 -14.28
C ALA A 172 -14.42 15.97 -13.08
N ALA A 173 -14.26 15.22 -11.99
CA ALA A 173 -13.54 15.68 -10.81
C ALA A 173 -12.05 15.93 -11.08
N LEU A 174 -11.39 15.02 -11.82
CA LEU A 174 -9.98 15.17 -12.22
C LEU A 174 -9.81 16.38 -13.15
N TYR A 175 -10.61 16.46 -14.22
CA TYR A 175 -10.55 17.56 -15.16
C TYR A 175 -10.87 18.91 -14.50
N GLY A 176 -11.93 18.99 -13.69
CA GLY A 176 -12.31 20.20 -12.98
C GLY A 176 -11.23 20.67 -12.00
N THR A 177 -10.62 19.75 -11.26
CA THR A 177 -9.50 20.08 -10.37
C THR A 177 -8.31 20.59 -11.17
N TRP A 178 -7.90 19.87 -12.23
CA TRP A 178 -6.83 20.33 -13.13
C TRP A 178 -7.11 21.72 -13.71
N ALA A 179 -8.35 21.96 -14.18
CA ALA A 179 -8.76 23.22 -14.76
C ALA A 179 -8.67 24.38 -13.74
N LEU A 180 -8.81 24.10 -12.44
CA LEU A 180 -8.75 25.12 -11.40
C LEU A 180 -7.34 25.31 -10.79
N LEU A 181 -6.37 24.43 -11.06
CA LEU A 181 -5.01 24.54 -10.50
C LEU A 181 -4.20 25.77 -10.97
N GLY A 182 -4.55 26.39 -12.09
CA GLY A 182 -3.83 27.57 -12.61
C GLY A 182 -2.35 27.26 -12.91
N GLU A 183 -1.43 28.08 -12.40
CA GLU A 183 0.02 27.90 -12.56
C GLU A 183 0.56 26.62 -11.89
N HIS A 184 -0.14 26.09 -10.88
CA HIS A 184 0.29 24.87 -10.18
C HIS A 184 0.14 23.60 -11.02
N ARG A 185 -0.50 23.68 -12.20
CA ARG A 185 -0.61 22.56 -13.15
C ARG A 185 0.74 22.00 -13.58
N GLU A 186 1.77 22.85 -13.66
CA GLU A 186 3.13 22.44 -14.09
C GLU A 186 3.77 21.43 -13.13
N ARG A 187 3.28 21.34 -11.89
CA ARG A 187 3.74 20.36 -10.90
C ARG A 187 3.15 18.98 -11.13
N LEU A 188 2.04 18.88 -11.87
CA LEU A 188 1.28 17.64 -11.98
C LEU A 188 1.97 16.66 -12.93
N LEU A 189 2.42 15.53 -12.38
CA LEU A 189 3.07 14.45 -13.13
C LEU A 189 2.09 13.48 -13.79
N GLY A 190 0.90 13.35 -13.21
CA GLY A 190 -0.09 12.39 -13.67
C GLY A 190 -1.29 12.25 -12.77
N PHE A 191 -2.32 11.60 -13.31
CA PHE A 191 -3.54 11.24 -12.59
C PHE A 191 -3.47 9.80 -12.08
N VAL A 192 -4.04 9.56 -10.90
CA VAL A 192 -4.23 8.24 -10.32
C VAL A 192 -5.70 8.05 -10.01
N LEU A 193 -6.28 6.96 -10.50
CA LEU A 193 -7.63 6.58 -10.10
C LEU A 193 -7.54 5.47 -9.05
N ASN A 194 -8.45 5.48 -8.08
CA ASN A 194 -8.43 4.58 -6.95
C ASN A 194 -9.81 3.95 -6.71
N LYS A 195 -9.84 2.84 -5.97
CA LYS A 195 -11.05 2.12 -5.54
C LYS A 195 -11.90 1.59 -6.69
N PHE A 196 -11.26 1.20 -7.79
CA PHE A 196 -12.00 0.69 -8.93
C PHE A 196 -12.50 -0.75 -8.72
N ARG A 197 -13.72 -1.05 -9.14
CA ARG A 197 -14.31 -2.40 -9.13
C ARG A 197 -14.60 -2.82 -10.56
N GLY A 198 -14.06 -3.96 -10.98
CA GLY A 198 -14.32 -4.55 -12.30
C GLY A 198 -13.11 -4.50 -13.23
N ASP A 199 -13.37 -4.48 -14.53
CA ASP A 199 -12.35 -4.54 -15.58
C ASP A 199 -11.80 -3.14 -15.92
N VAL A 200 -10.52 -2.89 -15.60
CA VAL A 200 -9.86 -1.58 -15.77
C VAL A 200 -9.90 -1.10 -17.23
N ARG A 201 -9.99 -2.03 -18.20
CA ARG A 201 -10.09 -1.69 -19.64
C ARG A 201 -11.31 -0.83 -19.96
N LEU A 202 -12.35 -0.88 -19.13
CA LEU A 202 -13.55 -0.03 -19.27
C LEU A 202 -13.25 1.46 -19.06
N LEU A 203 -12.15 1.80 -18.37
CA LEU A 203 -11.74 3.18 -18.13
C LEU A 203 -10.83 3.75 -19.22
N GLU A 204 -10.29 2.93 -20.13
CA GLU A 204 -9.38 3.37 -21.20
C GLU A 204 -9.91 4.55 -22.03
N PRO A 205 -11.21 4.60 -22.44
CA PRO A 205 -11.73 5.75 -23.17
C PRO A 205 -11.68 7.04 -22.34
N ALA A 206 -11.92 6.97 -21.03
CA ALA A 206 -11.85 8.11 -20.13
C ALA A 206 -10.41 8.60 -19.95
N TYR A 207 -9.43 7.69 -19.91
CA TYR A 207 -8.01 8.07 -19.87
C TYR A 207 -7.63 8.87 -21.10
N ARG A 208 -7.96 8.38 -22.30
CA ARG A 208 -7.61 9.07 -23.57
C ARG A 208 -8.24 10.46 -23.66
N LEU A 209 -9.47 10.63 -23.17
CA LEU A 209 -10.11 11.94 -23.11
C LEU A 209 -9.37 12.88 -22.15
N LEU A 210 -9.09 12.43 -20.93
CA LEU A 210 -8.40 13.24 -19.94
C LEU A 210 -7.00 13.65 -20.41
N GLU A 211 -6.24 12.70 -20.97
CA GLU A 211 -4.90 12.95 -21.54
C GLU A 211 -4.99 13.92 -22.72
N GLY A 212 -5.97 13.75 -23.61
CA GLY A 212 -6.19 14.64 -24.75
C GLY A 212 -6.55 16.07 -24.34
N TRP A 213 -7.32 16.26 -23.26
CA TRP A 213 -7.69 17.59 -22.77
C TRP A 213 -6.58 18.29 -21.99
N THR A 214 -5.76 17.52 -21.28
CA THR A 214 -4.84 18.08 -20.27
C THR A 214 -3.37 17.99 -20.67
N GLY A 215 -3.01 17.09 -21.57
CA GLY A 215 -1.62 16.74 -21.89
C GLY A 215 -0.90 15.95 -20.78
N ILE A 216 -1.60 15.59 -19.71
CA ILE A 216 -1.04 14.92 -18.52
C ILE A 216 -1.48 13.44 -18.53
N PRO A 217 -0.55 12.48 -18.35
CA PRO A 217 -0.86 11.05 -18.43
C PRO A 217 -1.70 10.55 -17.24
N VAL A 218 -2.47 9.50 -17.47
CA VAL A 218 -3.01 8.67 -16.38
C VAL A 218 -1.96 7.62 -16.03
N LEU A 219 -1.43 7.66 -14.81
CA LEU A 219 -0.38 6.73 -14.37
C LEU A 219 -0.91 5.33 -14.06
N GLY A 220 -2.20 5.20 -13.80
CA GLY A 220 -2.83 3.91 -13.57
C GLY A 220 -4.09 3.98 -12.74
N THR A 221 -4.61 2.81 -12.41
CA THR A 221 -5.82 2.66 -11.61
C THR A 221 -5.65 1.54 -10.61
N LEU A 222 -5.74 1.90 -9.34
CA LEU A 222 -5.75 0.93 -8.26
C LEU A 222 -7.14 0.31 -8.11
N PRO A 223 -7.23 -1.03 -8.11
CA PRO A 223 -8.48 -1.69 -7.80
C PRO A 223 -8.85 -1.46 -6.32
N MET A 224 -10.07 -1.82 -5.96
CA MET A 224 -10.49 -1.89 -4.57
C MET A 224 -9.66 -2.96 -3.85
N LEU A 225 -8.61 -2.54 -3.13
CA LEU A 225 -7.70 -3.44 -2.45
C LEU A 225 -8.37 -4.03 -1.20
N PRO A 226 -8.30 -5.36 -0.99
CA PRO A 226 -8.79 -6.02 0.20
C PRO A 226 -7.76 -5.89 1.34
N LEU A 227 -7.38 -4.66 1.69
CA LEU A 227 -6.43 -4.36 2.75
C LEU A 227 -7.15 -3.77 3.96
N GLU A 228 -6.80 -4.24 5.15
CA GLU A 228 -7.29 -3.69 6.41
C GLU A 228 -6.14 -2.92 7.05
N LEU A 229 -6.27 -1.60 7.14
CA LEU A 229 -5.29 -0.70 7.74
C LEU A 229 -5.96 0.13 8.83
N PRO A 230 -5.19 0.69 9.79
CA PRO A 230 -5.71 1.71 10.69
C PRO A 230 -6.27 2.89 9.88
N GLU A 231 -7.60 3.01 9.79
CA GLU A 231 -8.24 4.10 9.03
C GLU A 231 -8.49 5.32 9.92
N GLU A 232 -8.11 6.49 9.40
CA GLU A 232 -8.33 7.79 10.05
C GLU A 232 -9.76 8.31 9.85
N ASP A 233 -10.29 8.23 8.62
CA ASP A 233 -11.58 8.81 8.25
C ASP A 233 -12.66 7.73 8.13
N GLY A 234 -13.11 7.24 9.28
CA GLY A 234 -14.35 6.47 9.39
C GLY A 234 -14.32 5.15 8.65
N PHE A 235 -13.86 4.12 9.36
CA PHE A 235 -13.92 2.69 9.02
C PHE A 235 -15.09 2.35 8.07
N ARG A 236 -14.81 2.23 6.77
CA ARG A 236 -15.77 1.72 5.77
C ARG A 236 -15.62 0.21 5.65
N HIS A 237 -15.66 -0.47 6.78
CA HIS A 237 -15.55 -1.92 6.81
C HIS A 237 -16.74 -2.54 6.10
N HIS A 238 -16.45 -3.23 5.00
CA HIS A 238 -17.35 -4.25 4.51
C HIS A 238 -16.98 -5.50 5.28
N PRO A 239 -17.85 -6.00 6.19
CA PRO A 239 -17.57 -7.23 6.90
C PRO A 239 -17.28 -8.31 5.87
N ARG A 240 -16.03 -8.76 5.81
CA ARG A 240 -15.79 -10.09 5.30
C ARG A 240 -16.55 -11.01 6.23
N LYS A 241 -17.20 -12.04 5.69
CA LYS A 241 -17.78 -13.12 6.50
C LYS A 241 -16.62 -13.84 7.20
N SER A 242 -16.07 -13.25 8.26
CA SER A 242 -15.18 -13.94 9.20
C SER A 242 -16.06 -14.82 10.10
N LEU A 243 -15.55 -15.98 10.48
CA LEU A 243 -16.25 -16.93 11.37
C LEU A 243 -15.99 -16.62 12.87
N GLY A 244 -15.65 -15.37 13.21
CA GLY A 244 -15.26 -14.96 14.57
C GLY A 244 -16.40 -14.42 15.44
N PRO A 245 -16.13 -14.17 16.74
CA PRO A 245 -17.14 -13.66 17.68
C PRO A 245 -17.62 -12.26 17.28
N LYS A 246 -18.90 -11.95 17.56
CA LYS A 246 -19.42 -10.59 17.38
C LYS A 246 -18.83 -9.66 18.44
N VAL A 247 -18.12 -8.62 18.00
CA VAL A 247 -17.55 -7.58 18.87
C VAL A 247 -18.22 -6.26 18.55
N ALA A 248 -18.99 -5.70 19.48
CA ALA A 248 -19.64 -4.41 19.25
C ALA A 248 -18.82 -3.26 19.85
N ILE A 249 -18.37 -2.35 18.99
CA ILE A 249 -17.68 -1.12 19.34
C ILE A 249 -18.73 -0.01 19.38
N LEU A 250 -18.99 0.56 20.55
CA LEU A 250 -20.02 1.59 20.73
C LEU A 250 -19.53 2.92 20.13
N ARG A 251 -20.12 3.32 19.00
CA ARG A 251 -19.69 4.48 18.21
C ARG A 251 -20.55 5.70 18.53
N TYR A 252 -20.34 6.24 19.74
CA TYR A 252 -20.93 7.51 20.16
C TYR A 252 -20.38 8.69 19.35
N PRO A 253 -21.06 9.85 19.35
CA PRO A 253 -20.77 10.97 18.45
C PRO A 253 -19.32 11.47 18.46
N HIS A 254 -18.66 11.50 19.62
CA HIS A 254 -17.29 11.99 19.76
C HIS A 254 -16.25 10.88 20.01
N ALA A 255 -16.56 9.65 19.60
CA ALA A 255 -15.62 8.53 19.66
C ALA A 255 -14.31 8.87 18.94
N SER A 256 -13.19 8.51 19.56
CA SER A 256 -11.84 8.73 19.07
C SER A 256 -11.03 7.45 19.11
N ASN A 257 -9.88 7.49 18.43
CA ASN A 257 -8.92 6.39 18.39
C ASN A 257 -9.48 5.04 17.91
N LEU A 258 -10.58 5.05 17.15
CA LEU A 258 -11.22 3.86 16.57
C LEU A 258 -10.29 3.05 15.68
N ASP A 259 -9.26 3.69 15.13
CA ASP A 259 -8.20 3.08 14.34
C ASP A 259 -7.42 2.02 15.12
N GLU A 260 -7.37 2.05 16.46
CA GLU A 260 -6.70 1.01 17.27
C GLU A 260 -7.41 -0.36 17.24
N PHE A 261 -8.66 -0.39 16.79
CA PHE A 261 -9.45 -1.62 16.68
C PHE A 261 -9.35 -2.27 15.30
N TRP A 262 -8.51 -1.75 14.40
CA TRP A 262 -8.31 -2.31 13.07
C TRP A 262 -8.01 -3.83 13.06
N PRO A 263 -7.30 -4.45 14.04
CA PRO A 263 -7.03 -5.89 14.00
C PRO A 263 -8.31 -6.74 14.09
N LEU A 264 -9.40 -6.18 14.64
CA LEU A 264 -10.66 -6.91 14.77
C LEU A 264 -11.27 -7.32 13.44
N SER A 265 -10.95 -6.63 12.34
CA SER A 265 -11.43 -7.00 11.00
C SER A 265 -10.96 -8.39 10.56
N GLU A 266 -9.84 -8.88 11.09
CA GLU A 266 -9.33 -10.22 10.85
C GLU A 266 -9.61 -11.19 12.00
N LEU A 267 -9.75 -10.67 13.22
CA LEU A 267 -9.88 -11.49 14.44
C LEU A 267 -11.33 -11.81 14.82
N ALA A 268 -12.29 -10.99 14.39
CA ALA A 268 -13.66 -11.00 14.89
C ALA A 268 -14.67 -10.55 13.82
N GLN A 269 -15.92 -10.41 14.22
CA GLN A 269 -16.96 -9.70 13.47
C GLN A 269 -17.20 -8.33 14.15
N PRO A 270 -16.43 -7.28 13.82
CA PRO A 270 -16.59 -5.97 14.43
C PRO A 270 -17.88 -5.29 13.93
N VAL A 271 -18.68 -4.80 14.87
CA VAL A 271 -19.87 -3.99 14.61
C VAL A 271 -19.71 -2.64 15.27
N HIS A 272 -19.69 -1.57 14.47
CA HIS A 272 -19.70 -0.20 14.99
C HIS A 272 -21.13 0.21 15.33
N ALA A 273 -21.59 -0.17 16.51
CA ALA A 273 -22.97 0.03 16.95
C ALA A 273 -23.22 1.50 17.29
N ARG A 274 -24.19 2.09 16.59
CA ARG A 274 -24.80 3.39 16.86
C ARG A 274 -26.10 3.28 17.64
N THR A 275 -26.71 2.10 17.67
CA THR A 275 -27.89 1.82 18.52
C THR A 275 -27.68 0.56 19.37
N PRO A 276 -28.43 0.39 20.49
CA PRO A 276 -28.35 -0.81 21.31
C PRO A 276 -28.66 -2.09 20.53
N GLU A 277 -29.60 -2.04 19.58
CA GLU A 277 -30.03 -3.17 18.75
C GLU A 277 -28.87 -3.71 17.90
N GLU A 278 -28.08 -2.81 17.32
CA GLU A 278 -26.89 -3.20 16.54
C GLU A 278 -25.85 -3.92 17.41
N ALA A 279 -25.74 -3.57 18.69
CA ALA A 279 -24.82 -4.17 19.65
C ALA A 279 -25.33 -5.49 20.29
N GLN A 280 -26.62 -5.81 20.18
CA GLN A 280 -27.19 -7.03 20.78
C GLN A 280 -26.51 -8.31 20.29
N GLY A 281 -26.37 -9.29 21.18
CA GLY A 281 -25.74 -10.57 20.85
C GLY A 281 -24.22 -10.52 20.72
N ALA A 282 -23.58 -9.37 20.97
CA ALA A 282 -22.12 -9.31 21.05
C ALA A 282 -21.59 -10.23 22.16
N GLU A 283 -20.40 -10.79 21.93
CA GLU A 283 -19.62 -11.53 22.93
C GLU A 283 -18.69 -10.61 23.70
N LEU A 284 -18.29 -9.49 23.09
CA LEU A 284 -17.51 -8.42 23.71
C LEU A 284 -18.10 -7.06 23.33
N LEU A 285 -18.33 -6.22 24.33
CA LEU A 285 -18.63 -4.80 24.13
C LEU A 285 -17.36 -3.97 24.33
N ILE A 286 -17.12 -3.02 23.44
CA ILE A 286 -16.01 -2.08 23.53
C ILE A 286 -16.58 -0.66 23.60
N LEU A 287 -16.25 0.06 24.67
CA LEU A 287 -16.42 1.50 24.76
C LEU A 287 -15.06 2.12 24.40
N PRO A 288 -14.90 2.68 23.19
CA PRO A 288 -13.63 3.28 22.76
C PRO A 288 -13.31 4.54 23.57
N GLY A 289 -12.26 5.29 23.23
CA GLY A 289 -12.01 6.62 23.78
C GLY A 289 -13.03 7.67 23.30
N SER A 290 -13.26 8.72 24.10
CA SER A 290 -14.06 9.90 23.74
C SER A 290 -13.24 11.17 23.94
N ARG A 291 -13.51 12.19 23.13
CA ARG A 291 -12.96 13.55 23.30
C ARG A 291 -13.91 14.52 23.99
N LEU A 292 -15.18 14.12 24.14
CA LEU A 292 -16.19 14.87 24.87
C LEU A 292 -17.06 13.87 25.67
N PRO A 293 -16.47 13.04 26.55
CA PRO A 293 -17.18 12.04 27.34
C PRO A 293 -18.41 12.61 28.07
N ALA A 294 -18.31 13.83 28.61
CA ALA A 294 -19.45 14.50 29.24
C ALA A 294 -20.64 14.71 28.30
N LYS A 295 -20.40 15.01 27.01
CA LYS A 295 -21.48 15.17 26.01
C LYS A 295 -22.00 13.83 25.49
N ASP A 296 -21.14 12.81 25.44
CA ASP A 296 -21.52 11.47 24.98
C ASP A 296 -22.33 10.69 26.03
N LEU A 297 -22.32 11.08 27.30
CA LEU A 297 -23.11 10.45 28.36
C LEU A 297 -24.59 10.33 28.01
N ALA A 298 -25.21 11.40 27.50
CA ALA A 298 -26.63 11.38 27.14
C ALA A 298 -26.96 10.33 26.07
N TRP A 299 -26.04 10.12 25.13
CA TRP A 299 -26.15 9.07 24.13
C TRP A 299 -25.93 7.68 24.75
N LEU A 300 -24.91 7.55 25.61
CA LEU A 300 -24.55 6.27 26.23
C LEU A 300 -25.61 5.77 27.22
N GLN A 301 -26.39 6.67 27.83
CA GLN A 301 -27.55 6.32 28.65
C GLN A 301 -28.53 5.40 27.91
N GLY A 302 -28.70 5.57 26.59
CA GLY A 302 -29.53 4.69 25.77
C GLY A 302 -29.03 3.23 25.72
N PHE A 303 -27.74 3.01 25.97
CA PHE A 303 -27.10 1.69 26.02
C PHE A 303 -27.06 1.09 27.43
N LEU A 304 -27.41 1.85 28.47
CA LEU A 304 -27.28 1.39 29.86
C LEU A 304 -28.03 0.07 30.14
N PRO A 305 -29.27 -0.16 29.65
CA PRO A 305 -29.95 -1.44 29.84
C PRO A 305 -29.19 -2.61 29.22
N LEU A 306 -28.65 -2.43 28.01
CA LEU A 306 -27.84 -3.43 27.32
C LEU A 306 -26.54 -3.72 28.09
N LEU A 307 -25.84 -2.66 28.53
CA LEU A 307 -24.60 -2.79 29.29
C LEU A 307 -24.80 -3.56 30.60
N ARG A 308 -25.85 -3.23 31.37
CA ARG A 308 -26.18 -3.92 32.62
C ARG A 308 -26.49 -5.39 32.37
N ALA A 309 -27.39 -5.70 31.44
CA ALA A 309 -27.73 -7.08 31.10
C ALA A 309 -26.50 -7.88 30.63
N HIS A 310 -25.59 -7.26 29.88
CA HIS A 310 -24.36 -7.90 29.41
C HIS A 310 -23.38 -8.20 30.56
N LEU A 311 -23.20 -7.26 31.49
CA LEU A 311 -22.37 -7.42 32.70
C LEU A 311 -22.98 -8.46 33.66
N GLU A 312 -24.30 -8.43 33.90
CA GLU A 312 -25.03 -9.39 34.74
C GLU A 312 -24.93 -10.82 34.18
N ALA A 313 -24.88 -10.97 32.86
CA ALA A 313 -24.62 -12.24 32.18
C ALA A 313 -23.14 -12.68 32.25
N GLY A 314 -22.26 -11.93 32.93
CA GLY A 314 -20.84 -12.25 33.07
C GLY A 314 -20.01 -12.03 31.81
N LYS A 315 -20.56 -11.34 30.79
CA LYS A 315 -19.89 -11.13 29.51
C LYS A 315 -18.95 -9.92 29.55
N PRO A 316 -17.80 -9.99 28.86
CA PRO A 316 -16.77 -8.97 28.95
C PRO A 316 -17.18 -7.63 28.35
N VAL A 317 -16.75 -6.56 29.00
CA VAL A 317 -16.79 -5.18 28.51
C VAL A 317 -15.39 -4.58 28.63
N LEU A 318 -14.87 -4.00 27.54
CA LEU A 318 -13.63 -3.23 27.54
C LEU A 318 -13.95 -1.75 27.39
N ALA A 319 -13.57 -0.93 28.37
CA ALA A 319 -13.75 0.51 28.32
C ALA A 319 -12.39 1.21 28.31
N ILE A 320 -12.16 2.10 27.34
CA ILE A 320 -10.87 2.73 27.10
C ILE A 320 -11.01 4.26 27.25
N CYS A 321 -10.13 4.90 28.03
CA CYS A 321 -10.05 6.37 28.13
C CYS A 321 -11.42 6.99 28.42
N GLY A 322 -11.88 7.96 27.61
CA GLY A 322 -13.20 8.58 27.76
C GLY A 322 -14.38 7.59 27.84
N GLY A 323 -14.26 6.40 27.23
CA GLY A 323 -15.22 5.31 27.41
C GLY A 323 -15.28 4.80 28.85
N ALA A 324 -14.13 4.65 29.52
CA ALA A 324 -14.05 4.32 30.94
C ALA A 324 -14.49 5.48 31.83
N GLU A 325 -14.17 6.72 31.45
CA GLU A 325 -14.54 7.91 32.21
C GLU A 325 -16.07 8.07 32.31
N MET A 326 -16.81 7.78 31.24
CA MET A 326 -18.27 7.77 31.26
C MET A 326 -18.87 6.69 32.18
N LEU A 327 -18.13 5.62 32.48
CA LEU A 327 -18.57 4.57 33.39
C LEU A 327 -18.31 4.88 34.87
N ALA A 328 -17.51 5.91 35.16
CA ALA A 328 -17.23 6.40 36.51
C ALA A 328 -18.50 6.90 37.23
N GLN A 329 -18.38 7.21 38.51
CA GLN A 329 -19.44 7.87 39.29
C GLN A 329 -19.75 9.27 38.76
N ALA A 330 -18.70 10.02 38.41
CA ALA A 330 -18.84 11.37 37.86
C ALA A 330 -17.60 11.79 37.07
N ILE A 331 -17.80 12.70 36.11
CA ILE A 331 -16.76 13.46 35.42
C ILE A 331 -16.82 14.89 35.97
N LEU A 332 -15.71 15.37 36.52
CA LEU A 332 -15.54 16.68 37.14
C LEU A 332 -14.67 17.54 36.23
N ASP A 333 -15.28 18.39 35.42
CA ASP A 333 -14.59 19.35 34.54
C ASP A 333 -14.80 20.78 35.05
N GLU A 334 -14.24 21.08 36.22
CA GLU A 334 -14.39 22.40 36.88
C GLU A 334 -13.65 23.51 36.12
N GLU A 335 -12.59 23.15 35.39
CA GLU A 335 -11.73 24.07 34.64
C GLU A 335 -12.23 24.35 33.22
N GLY A 336 -13.20 23.56 32.72
CA GLY A 336 -13.73 23.68 31.36
C GLY A 336 -12.72 23.27 30.30
N VAL A 337 -12.00 22.17 30.54
CA VAL A 337 -11.08 21.54 29.58
C VAL A 337 -11.83 21.13 28.30
N GLU A 338 -13.03 20.57 28.48
CA GLU A 338 -13.91 20.12 27.42
C GLU A 338 -15.29 20.80 27.52
N VAL A 339 -15.95 20.65 28.67
CA VAL A 339 -17.23 21.27 29.00
C VAL A 339 -17.27 21.56 30.49
N LYS A 340 -17.30 22.83 30.87
CA LYS A 340 -17.31 23.21 32.28
C LYS A 340 -18.52 22.64 33.02
N GLY A 341 -18.31 21.84 34.06
CA GLY A 341 -19.39 21.28 34.88
C GLY A 341 -19.02 20.01 35.65
N VAL A 342 -20.03 19.46 36.34
CA VAL A 342 -19.99 18.15 37.00
C VAL A 342 -21.07 17.28 36.37
N PHE A 343 -20.67 16.14 35.83
CA PHE A 343 -21.53 15.25 35.07
C PHE A 343 -21.61 13.89 35.75
N PRO A 344 -22.79 13.47 36.25
CA PRO A 344 -22.97 12.11 36.76
C PRO A 344 -22.68 11.08 35.66
N GLY A 345 -21.77 10.15 35.93
CA GLY A 345 -21.48 9.03 35.02
C GLY A 345 -22.48 7.89 35.21
N LEU A 346 -22.23 6.75 34.57
CA LEU A 346 -23.11 5.57 34.69
C LEU A 346 -22.98 4.84 36.03
N GLY A 347 -21.94 5.16 36.83
CA GLY A 347 -21.74 4.56 38.15
C GLY A 347 -21.41 3.07 38.14
N LEU A 348 -20.85 2.57 37.02
CA LEU A 348 -20.41 1.18 36.87
C LEU A 348 -18.96 0.98 37.36
N LEU A 349 -18.23 2.06 37.58
CA LEU A 349 -16.90 2.07 38.19
C LEU A 349 -16.91 2.93 39.47
N PRO A 350 -16.11 2.56 40.50
CA PRO A 350 -16.12 3.23 41.80
C PRO A 350 -15.31 4.54 41.84
N PHE A 351 -14.93 5.10 40.69
CA PHE A 351 -14.06 6.27 40.59
C PHE A 351 -14.82 7.55 40.28
N GLN A 352 -14.18 8.68 40.54
CA GLN A 352 -14.53 9.98 39.97
C GLN A 352 -13.38 10.43 39.10
N VAL A 353 -13.70 10.96 37.92
CA VAL A 353 -12.69 11.45 36.97
C VAL A 353 -12.62 12.95 37.07
N ARG A 354 -11.44 13.49 37.32
CA ARG A 354 -11.20 14.93 37.30
C ARG A 354 -10.51 15.32 36.00
N MET A 355 -11.13 16.20 35.22
CA MET A 355 -10.55 16.74 34.00
C MET A 355 -9.60 17.88 34.37
N LEU A 356 -8.32 17.71 34.08
CA LEU A 356 -7.29 18.73 34.33
C LEU A 356 -6.78 19.33 33.03
N ARG A 357 -6.33 20.59 33.08
CA ARG A 357 -5.72 21.26 31.90
C ARG A 357 -4.49 20.54 31.38
N GLU A 358 -3.68 20.01 32.29
CA GLU A 358 -2.51 19.23 31.93
C GLU A 358 -2.94 17.91 31.28
N LYS A 359 -2.46 17.69 30.06
CA LYS A 359 -2.76 16.49 29.28
C LYS A 359 -1.66 15.46 29.49
N THR A 360 -2.03 14.25 29.89
CA THR A 360 -1.11 13.11 29.89
C THR A 360 -0.91 12.67 28.45
N VAL A 361 0.33 12.73 27.96
CA VAL A 361 0.72 12.31 26.61
C VAL A 361 2.05 11.56 26.72
N ARG A 362 1.99 10.23 26.86
CA ARG A 362 3.22 9.42 27.07
C ARG A 362 3.08 7.98 26.58
N PRO A 363 4.18 7.33 26.17
CA PRO A 363 4.23 5.87 26.06
C PRO A 363 3.94 5.23 27.41
N ALA A 364 3.22 4.11 27.39
CA ALA A 364 2.86 3.37 28.59
C ALA A 364 2.90 1.86 28.32
N GLY A 365 3.02 1.10 29.38
CA GLY A 365 2.97 -0.35 29.30
C GLY A 365 2.54 -0.95 30.63
N VAL A 366 1.92 -2.11 30.56
CA VAL A 366 1.39 -2.82 31.72
C VAL A 366 1.72 -4.30 31.61
N VAL A 367 1.98 -4.93 32.76
CA VAL A 367 1.95 -6.38 32.88
C VAL A 367 0.71 -6.73 33.68
N PHE A 368 -0.23 -7.43 33.05
CA PHE A 368 -1.50 -7.75 33.68
C PHE A 368 -1.31 -8.80 34.77
N ARG A 369 -1.92 -8.55 35.94
CA ARG A 369 -1.87 -9.44 37.10
C ARG A 369 -3.18 -9.33 37.88
N GLY A 370 -3.58 -10.42 38.51
CA GLY A 370 -4.76 -10.44 39.38
C GLY A 370 -6.10 -10.28 38.66
N LEU A 371 -6.12 -10.38 37.32
CA LEU A 371 -7.37 -10.36 36.57
C LEU A 371 -8.14 -11.68 36.75
N SER A 372 -9.46 -11.62 36.72
CA SER A 372 -10.35 -12.77 36.90
C SER A 372 -11.32 -12.95 35.73
N GLY A 373 -12.03 -14.09 35.69
CA GLY A 373 -13.04 -14.37 34.68
C GLY A 373 -12.48 -14.37 33.25
N PHE A 374 -13.20 -13.75 32.31
CA PHE A 374 -12.77 -13.61 30.91
C PHE A 374 -11.39 -12.96 30.80
N TRP A 375 -11.05 -12.00 31.66
CA TRP A 375 -9.80 -11.24 31.59
C TRP A 375 -8.60 -11.97 32.20
N ALA A 376 -8.80 -13.08 32.93
CA ALA A 376 -7.73 -13.85 33.56
C ALA A 376 -6.67 -14.34 32.56
N ARG A 377 -7.04 -14.53 31.30
CA ARG A 377 -6.13 -14.95 30.21
C ARG A 377 -5.11 -13.89 29.81
N LEU A 378 -5.27 -12.65 30.25
CA LEU A 378 -4.27 -11.61 30.05
C LEU A 378 -3.17 -11.66 31.12
N ASN A 379 -3.39 -12.34 32.26
CA ASN A 379 -2.42 -12.39 33.35
C ASN A 379 -1.06 -12.92 32.89
N GLY A 380 0.01 -12.24 33.31
CA GLY A 380 1.39 -12.55 32.94
C GLY A 380 1.81 -11.97 31.59
N LEU A 381 0.86 -11.51 30.75
CA LEU A 381 1.19 -10.86 29.49
C LEU A 381 1.55 -9.39 29.70
N ARG A 382 2.46 -8.92 28.85
CA ARG A 382 2.83 -7.51 28.74
C ARG A 382 2.12 -6.88 27.56
N ALA A 383 1.51 -5.71 27.77
CA ALA A 383 1.02 -4.84 26.71
C ALA A 383 1.80 -3.53 26.69
N GLN A 384 2.05 -3.02 25.49
CA GLN A 384 2.62 -1.70 25.24
C GLN A 384 1.58 -0.85 24.50
N GLY A 385 1.62 0.45 24.76
CA GLY A 385 0.67 1.39 24.19
C GLY A 385 1.02 2.79 24.65
N TYR A 386 -0.01 3.60 24.84
CA TYR A 386 0.18 4.97 25.27
C TYR A 386 -1.03 5.51 26.04
N GLU A 387 -0.80 6.59 26.78
CA GLU A 387 -1.83 7.37 27.45
C GLU A 387 -1.96 8.73 26.75
N ILE A 388 -3.20 9.12 26.44
CA ILE A 388 -3.54 10.41 25.82
C ILE A 388 -4.86 10.96 26.39
N HIS A 389 -4.81 11.58 27.55
CA HIS A 389 -6.03 11.97 28.27
C HIS A 389 -5.84 13.18 29.19
N HIS A 390 -6.95 13.83 29.50
CA HIS A 390 -7.04 14.89 30.50
C HIS A 390 -7.58 14.39 31.84
N GLY A 391 -8.35 13.30 31.82
CA GLY A 391 -8.96 12.70 33.00
C GLY A 391 -7.93 12.12 33.96
N GLN A 392 -8.11 12.41 35.24
CA GLN A 392 -7.28 11.88 36.33
C GLN A 392 -8.17 11.20 37.38
N GLY A 393 -7.61 10.26 38.16
CA GLY A 393 -8.33 9.57 39.24
C GLY A 393 -8.76 8.12 38.98
N ILE A 394 -8.49 7.55 37.81
CA ILE A 394 -8.63 6.11 37.52
C ILE A 394 -7.21 5.50 37.40
N PRO A 395 -6.94 4.28 37.88
CA PRO A 395 -5.67 3.61 37.59
C PRO A 395 -5.54 3.26 36.10
N LEU A 396 -4.31 3.03 35.62
CA LEU A 396 -4.06 2.68 34.21
C LEU A 396 -4.90 1.49 33.72
N VAL A 397 -5.13 0.50 34.59
CA VAL A 397 -6.00 -0.66 34.37
C VAL A 397 -6.79 -0.92 35.64
N HIS A 398 -8.09 -1.18 35.51
CA HIS A 398 -8.97 -1.61 36.59
C HIS A 398 -9.97 -2.65 36.08
N GLN A 399 -10.30 -3.64 36.92
CA GLN A 399 -11.34 -4.61 36.65
C GLN A 399 -12.43 -4.52 37.72
N GLU A 400 -13.69 -4.42 37.29
CA GLU A 400 -14.88 -4.55 38.13
C GLU A 400 -15.77 -5.67 37.54
N GLY A 401 -15.73 -6.86 38.13
CA GLY A 401 -16.38 -8.04 37.55
C GLY A 401 -15.93 -8.30 36.10
N PRO A 402 -16.84 -8.37 35.12
CA PRO A 402 -16.47 -8.54 33.71
C PRO A 402 -16.12 -7.25 32.96
N LEU A 403 -16.16 -6.07 33.62
CA LEU A 403 -15.72 -4.81 33.05
C LEU A 403 -14.21 -4.63 33.26
N LEU A 404 -13.46 -4.45 32.18
CA LEU A 404 -12.06 -4.01 32.19
C LEU A 404 -12.00 -2.56 31.70
N ALA A 405 -11.61 -1.65 32.57
CA ALA A 405 -11.37 -0.25 32.27
C ALA A 405 -9.86 0.01 32.14
N THR A 406 -9.46 0.81 31.15
CA THR A 406 -8.04 1.12 30.92
C THR A 406 -7.84 2.49 30.31
N TRP A 407 -6.74 3.16 30.66
CA TRP A 407 -6.24 4.35 29.95
C TRP A 407 -5.17 4.03 28.92
N LEU A 408 -4.75 2.76 28.84
CA LEU A 408 -3.82 2.27 27.84
C LEU A 408 -4.53 2.07 26.49
N HIS A 409 -4.25 2.96 25.55
CA HIS A 409 -4.61 2.80 24.14
C HIS A 409 -3.68 1.81 23.42
N GLY A 410 -4.14 1.25 22.30
CA GLY A 410 -3.39 0.28 21.49
C GLY A 410 -3.36 -1.14 22.06
N LEU A 411 -4.24 -1.48 23.02
CA LEU A 411 -4.25 -2.81 23.65
C LEU A 411 -4.38 -3.94 22.62
N LEU A 412 -5.28 -3.81 21.64
CA LEU A 412 -5.50 -4.82 20.60
C LEU A 412 -4.44 -4.78 19.49
N GLU A 413 -3.52 -3.82 19.49
CA GLU A 413 -2.38 -3.79 18.57
C GLU A 413 -1.23 -4.69 19.04
N ASN A 414 -1.33 -5.24 20.26
CA ASN A 414 -0.35 -6.17 20.82
C ASN A 414 -0.68 -7.62 20.42
N PRO A 415 0.20 -8.34 19.71
CA PRO A 415 -0.08 -9.71 19.24
C PRO A 415 -0.43 -10.69 20.39
N GLY A 416 0.26 -10.58 21.53
CA GLY A 416 -0.04 -11.39 22.71
C GLY A 416 -1.46 -11.18 23.26
N MET A 417 -2.00 -9.95 23.18
CA MET A 417 -3.38 -9.66 23.58
C MET A 417 -4.36 -10.27 22.58
N GLN A 418 -4.10 -10.13 21.28
CA GLN A 418 -4.92 -10.70 20.22
C GLN A 418 -5.04 -12.22 20.38
N ARG A 419 -3.90 -12.90 20.53
CA ARG A 419 -3.85 -14.36 20.71
C ARG A 419 -4.59 -14.81 21.96
N ALA A 420 -4.45 -14.09 23.07
CA ALA A 420 -5.16 -14.42 24.29
C ALA A 420 -6.68 -14.23 24.16
N LEU A 421 -7.12 -13.16 23.50
CA LEU A 421 -8.55 -12.81 23.42
C LEU A 421 -9.31 -13.55 22.31
N PHE A 422 -8.65 -13.84 21.19
CA PHE A 422 -9.28 -14.36 19.97
C PHE A 422 -8.66 -15.67 19.46
N GLY A 423 -7.61 -16.19 20.11
CA GLY A 423 -6.94 -17.44 19.74
C GLY A 423 -6.00 -17.33 18.53
N GLN A 424 -5.92 -16.18 17.89
CA GLN A 424 -5.09 -15.92 16.71
C GLN A 424 -4.60 -14.46 16.68
N GLU A 425 -3.71 -14.14 15.74
CA GLU A 425 -3.16 -12.80 15.52
C GLU A 425 -3.59 -12.30 14.15
N ALA A 426 -3.84 -11.00 14.05
CA ALA A 426 -4.06 -10.35 12.76
C ALA A 426 -2.74 -10.33 11.98
N LYS A 427 -2.81 -10.21 10.66
CA LYS A 427 -1.65 -10.00 9.80
C LYS A 427 -0.84 -8.81 10.29
N ALA A 428 0.47 -8.99 10.34
CA ALA A 428 1.37 -7.92 10.71
C ALA A 428 1.20 -6.72 9.76
N LEU A 429 1.14 -5.52 10.31
CA LEU A 429 0.99 -4.27 9.56
C LEU A 429 2.05 -4.13 8.45
N GLU A 430 3.29 -4.58 8.71
CA GLU A 430 4.37 -4.62 7.71
C GLU A 430 3.98 -5.43 6.45
N ALA A 431 3.35 -6.59 6.61
CA ALA A 431 2.94 -7.44 5.48
C ALA A 431 1.79 -6.81 4.67
N VAL A 432 0.87 -6.09 5.33
CA VAL A 432 -0.22 -5.36 4.66
C VAL A 432 0.34 -4.16 3.88
N LEU A 433 1.30 -3.44 4.45
CA LEU A 433 1.99 -2.33 3.77
C LEU A 433 2.81 -2.84 2.59
N ASP A 434 3.42 -4.02 2.70
CA ASP A 434 4.11 -4.67 1.61
C ASP A 434 3.15 -4.99 0.44
N GLN A 435 1.99 -5.58 0.73
CA GLN A 435 0.94 -5.83 -0.29
C GLN A 435 0.46 -4.53 -0.94
N LEU A 436 0.38 -3.43 -0.18
CA LEU A 436 0.03 -2.14 -0.72
C LEU A 436 1.08 -1.62 -1.71
N ALA A 437 2.37 -1.75 -1.38
CA ALA A 437 3.44 -1.38 -2.30
C ALA A 437 3.44 -2.27 -3.55
N ASP A 438 3.24 -3.58 -3.41
CA ASP A 438 3.10 -4.51 -4.54
C ASP A 438 1.96 -4.07 -5.47
N ALA A 439 0.80 -3.71 -4.91
CA ALA A 439 -0.34 -3.23 -5.70
C ALA A 439 -0.05 -1.91 -6.44
N LEU A 440 0.70 -0.99 -5.83
CA LEU A 440 1.11 0.24 -6.51
C LEU A 440 2.10 -0.05 -7.65
N GLU A 441 3.05 -0.96 -7.44
CA GLU A 441 4.03 -1.39 -8.44
C GLU A 441 3.36 -2.13 -9.61
N GLU A 442 2.31 -2.90 -9.35
CA GLU A 442 1.55 -3.61 -10.38
C GLU A 442 0.64 -2.68 -11.20
N HIS A 443 -0.01 -1.72 -10.53
CA HIS A 443 -1.12 -0.97 -11.14
C HIS A 443 -0.77 0.47 -11.55
N LEU A 444 0.36 1.02 -11.13
CA LEU A 444 0.79 2.38 -11.47
C LEU A 444 2.14 2.38 -12.22
N ASP A 445 2.29 3.30 -13.18
CA ASP A 445 3.57 3.59 -13.83
C ASP A 445 4.52 4.35 -12.89
N LEU A 446 5.09 3.63 -11.92
CA LEU A 446 6.08 4.18 -10.99
C LEU A 446 7.40 4.53 -11.69
N ALA A 447 7.69 3.93 -12.85
CA ALA A 447 8.86 4.29 -13.64
C ALA A 447 8.76 5.73 -14.17
N HIS A 448 7.57 6.17 -14.59
CA HIS A 448 7.31 7.58 -14.91
C HIS A 448 7.60 8.49 -13.73
N LEU A 449 7.14 8.11 -12.55
CA LEU A 449 7.37 8.87 -11.33
C LEU A 449 8.87 8.94 -10.95
N HIS A 450 9.60 7.83 -11.05
CA HIS A 450 11.05 7.80 -10.79
C HIS A 450 11.82 8.72 -11.72
N ARG A 451 11.51 8.70 -13.03
CA ARG A 451 12.14 9.57 -14.03
C ARG A 451 11.98 11.05 -13.67
N HIS A 452 10.77 11.47 -13.32
CA HIS A 452 10.46 12.87 -13.04
C HIS A 452 11.02 13.36 -11.69
N LEU A 453 11.08 12.48 -10.68
CA LEU A 453 11.75 12.79 -9.42
C LEU A 453 13.28 12.76 -9.54
N GLY A 454 13.82 12.31 -10.68
CA GLY A 454 15.26 12.12 -10.87
C GLY A 454 15.83 11.04 -9.93
N LEU A 455 14.99 10.08 -9.54
CA LEU A 455 15.41 8.90 -8.80
C LEU A 455 16.11 8.00 -9.81
N ARG A 456 17.44 7.93 -9.73
CA ARG A 456 18.17 6.91 -10.47
C ARG A 456 17.76 5.57 -9.86
N PRO A 457 17.42 4.54 -10.66
CA PRO A 457 17.39 3.19 -10.12
C PRO A 457 18.78 2.94 -9.56
N ASN A 458 18.91 2.97 -8.24
CA ASN A 458 20.11 2.48 -7.60
C ASN A 458 20.14 1.00 -7.99
N PRO A 459 21.22 0.46 -8.58
CA PRO A 459 21.36 -0.99 -8.64
C PRO A 459 21.13 -1.46 -7.21
N SER A 460 20.10 -2.26 -7.00
CA SER A 460 19.64 -2.65 -5.67
C SER A 460 20.84 -2.96 -4.79
N PRO A 461 20.89 -2.50 -3.52
CA PRO A 461 21.92 -2.98 -2.61
C PRO A 461 21.86 -4.50 -2.67
N ALA A 462 23.01 -5.11 -3.00
CA ALA A 462 23.14 -6.55 -3.15
C ALA A 462 22.40 -7.24 -2.00
N PRO A 463 21.54 -8.24 -2.27
CA PRO A 463 20.77 -8.88 -1.22
C PRO A 463 21.77 -9.44 -0.21
N ARG A 464 21.78 -8.85 1.00
CA ARG A 464 22.40 -9.48 2.16
C ARG A 464 21.69 -10.82 2.34
N GLY A 465 22.50 -11.87 2.43
CA GLY A 465 22.12 -13.28 2.38
C GLY A 465 20.70 -13.56 2.85
N LYS A 466 19.86 -13.97 1.91
CA LYS A 466 18.80 -14.92 2.19
C LYS A 466 19.26 -16.26 1.63
N GLU A 467 19.15 -17.24 2.50
CA GLU A 467 19.37 -18.67 2.24
C GLU A 467 18.74 -19.10 0.91
N GLU A 468 19.40 -20.10 0.32
CA GLU A 468 19.01 -20.81 -0.89
C GLU A 468 17.48 -20.93 -1.01
N SER A 469 16.92 -20.33 -2.07
CA SER A 469 15.53 -20.56 -2.47
C SER A 469 15.38 -22.05 -2.80
N LEU A 470 14.55 -22.72 -1.99
CA LEU A 470 14.05 -24.08 -2.18
C LEU A 470 12.80 -24.08 -3.07
N ASP A 471 12.79 -23.31 -4.16
CA ASP A 471 11.82 -23.58 -5.22
C ASP A 471 12.32 -24.77 -6.05
N PRO A 472 11.52 -25.84 -6.24
CA PRO A 472 11.94 -26.96 -7.07
C PRO A 472 12.27 -26.46 -8.47
N PRO A 473 13.35 -26.97 -9.12
CA PRO A 473 13.69 -26.56 -10.47
C PRO A 473 12.47 -26.75 -11.38
N PRO A 474 12.19 -25.81 -12.29
CA PRO A 474 11.06 -25.94 -13.21
C PRO A 474 11.22 -27.25 -14.01
N PRO A 475 10.11 -27.95 -14.33
CA PRO A 475 10.18 -29.27 -14.92
C PRO A 475 10.98 -29.25 -16.23
N PRO A 476 11.86 -30.24 -16.47
CA PRO A 476 12.65 -30.33 -17.69
C PRO A 476 11.75 -30.59 -18.91
N GLY A 477 12.18 -30.11 -20.07
CA GLY A 477 11.39 -30.22 -21.30
C GLY A 477 11.59 -29.08 -22.28
N LEU A 478 10.94 -29.15 -23.43
CA LEU A 478 10.92 -28.15 -24.49
C LEU A 478 9.61 -27.33 -24.48
N ILE A 479 9.73 -26.01 -24.50
CA ILE A 479 8.66 -25.08 -24.81
C ILE A 479 8.98 -24.42 -26.15
N LEU A 480 8.02 -24.38 -27.06
CA LEU A 480 8.18 -23.77 -28.38
C LEU A 480 7.34 -22.49 -28.49
N LEU A 481 7.97 -21.39 -28.88
CA LEU A 481 7.33 -20.11 -29.16
C LEU A 481 7.38 -19.80 -30.66
N LEU A 482 6.21 -19.82 -31.30
CA LEU A 482 5.99 -19.52 -32.72
C LEU A 482 5.37 -18.13 -32.90
N GLY A 483 5.44 -17.57 -34.11
CA GLY A 483 4.76 -16.32 -34.48
C GLY A 483 5.56 -15.46 -35.45
N GLY A 484 4.96 -14.37 -35.94
CA GLY A 484 5.60 -13.47 -36.91
C GLY A 484 6.78 -12.65 -36.35
N ALA A 485 7.51 -11.97 -37.23
CA ALA A 485 8.52 -11.01 -36.82
C ALA A 485 7.90 -9.92 -35.93
N LYS A 486 8.62 -9.52 -34.86
CA LYS A 486 8.15 -8.52 -33.88
C LYS A 486 6.81 -8.85 -33.19
N SER A 487 6.40 -10.12 -33.14
CA SER A 487 5.14 -10.53 -32.47
C SER A 487 5.22 -10.61 -30.93
N GLY A 488 6.39 -10.33 -30.33
CA GLY A 488 6.61 -10.36 -28.88
C GLY A 488 7.18 -11.65 -28.32
N LYS A 489 7.63 -12.60 -29.16
CA LYS A 489 8.18 -13.90 -28.74
C LYS A 489 9.33 -13.79 -27.74
N SER A 490 10.34 -12.99 -28.02
CA SER A 490 11.52 -12.85 -27.14
C SER A 490 11.16 -12.33 -25.75
N ARG A 491 10.24 -11.35 -25.66
CA ARG A 491 9.72 -10.83 -24.38
C ARG A 491 8.89 -11.87 -23.62
N HIS A 492 8.16 -12.73 -24.33
CA HIS A 492 7.44 -13.83 -23.69
C HIS A 492 8.39 -14.94 -23.21
N ALA A 493 9.41 -15.27 -24.00
CA ALA A 493 10.48 -16.20 -23.62
C ALA A 493 11.20 -15.76 -22.34
N GLN A 494 11.56 -14.48 -22.25
CA GLN A 494 12.20 -13.90 -21.06
C GLN A 494 11.33 -14.05 -19.81
N ARG A 495 10.01 -13.83 -19.92
CA ARG A 495 9.07 -14.04 -18.82
C ARG A 495 8.97 -15.50 -18.40
N LEU A 496 8.93 -16.43 -19.37
CA LEU A 496 8.88 -17.87 -19.09
C LEU A 496 10.20 -18.41 -18.50
N ALA A 497 11.32 -17.82 -18.88
CA ALA A 497 12.64 -18.25 -18.46
C ALA A 497 13.01 -17.77 -17.04
N GLY A 498 12.45 -16.65 -16.61
CA GLY A 498 12.73 -16.07 -15.30
C GLY A 498 14.10 -15.40 -15.20
N PRO A 499 14.59 -15.13 -13.98
CA PRO A 499 15.79 -14.32 -13.78
C PRO A 499 17.11 -15.05 -14.08
N TRP A 500 17.14 -16.38 -14.11
CA TRP A 500 18.38 -17.17 -14.29
C TRP A 500 18.23 -18.14 -15.46
N ALA A 501 18.81 -17.79 -16.61
CA ALA A 501 18.78 -18.65 -17.78
C ALA A 501 20.07 -18.50 -18.61
N THR A 502 20.37 -19.51 -19.42
CA THR A 502 21.38 -19.44 -20.47
C THR A 502 20.69 -19.15 -21.80
N LEU A 503 21.01 -18.04 -22.46
CA LEU A 503 20.58 -17.74 -23.82
C LEU A 503 21.60 -18.28 -24.82
N ILE A 504 21.15 -19.10 -25.76
CA ILE A 504 21.91 -19.51 -26.93
C ILE A 504 21.53 -18.57 -28.09
N ALA A 505 22.44 -17.65 -28.42
CA ALA A 505 22.28 -16.69 -29.49
C ALA A 505 22.76 -17.31 -30.81
N THR A 506 21.85 -17.48 -31.76
CA THR A 506 22.09 -18.14 -33.05
C THR A 506 22.35 -17.14 -34.19
N ALA A 507 22.35 -15.84 -33.91
CA ALA A 507 22.57 -14.80 -34.91
C ALA A 507 24.05 -14.58 -35.21
N GLU A 508 24.40 -14.38 -36.48
CA GLU A 508 25.75 -13.97 -36.93
C GLU A 508 25.71 -12.51 -37.42
N ALA A 509 26.60 -11.65 -36.92
CA ALA A 509 26.70 -10.26 -37.36
C ALA A 509 27.41 -10.20 -38.73
N ARG A 510 26.63 -10.21 -39.82
CA ARG A 510 27.16 -10.19 -41.20
C ARG A 510 27.06 -8.85 -41.90
N ASP A 511 26.29 -7.92 -41.35
CA ASP A 511 26.15 -6.53 -41.80
C ASP A 511 25.90 -5.60 -40.60
N GLY A 512 25.93 -4.28 -40.86
CA GLY A 512 25.75 -3.26 -39.82
C GLY A 512 24.35 -3.30 -39.18
N GLU A 513 23.31 -3.62 -39.94
CA GLU A 513 21.94 -3.71 -39.42
C GLU A 513 21.79 -4.87 -38.43
N MET A 514 22.37 -6.02 -38.74
CA MET A 514 22.39 -7.20 -37.88
C MET A 514 23.22 -6.96 -36.61
N ALA A 515 24.35 -6.24 -36.72
CA ALA A 515 25.16 -5.85 -35.57
C ALA A 515 24.39 -4.95 -34.59
N GLU A 516 23.66 -3.95 -35.10
CA GLU A 516 22.82 -3.08 -34.29
C GLU A 516 21.65 -3.84 -33.63
N ARG A 517 21.02 -4.76 -34.36
CA ARG A 517 19.96 -5.62 -33.81
C ARG A 517 20.47 -6.51 -32.69
N ILE A 518 21.66 -7.11 -32.86
CA ILE A 518 22.30 -7.92 -31.81
C ILE A 518 22.62 -7.06 -30.58
N ALA A 519 23.10 -5.83 -30.77
CA ALA A 519 23.39 -4.91 -29.67
C ALA A 519 22.12 -4.50 -28.89
N CYS A 520 21.03 -4.19 -29.59
CA CYS A 520 19.73 -3.89 -28.98
C CYS A 520 19.18 -5.10 -28.19
N HIS A 521 19.21 -6.29 -28.79
CA HIS A 521 18.81 -7.53 -28.12
C HIS A 521 19.70 -7.89 -26.93
N ARG A 522 20.98 -7.49 -26.90
CA ARG A 522 21.87 -7.64 -25.74
C ARG A 522 21.50 -6.69 -24.60
N ALA A 523 21.14 -5.45 -24.91
CA ALA A 523 20.78 -4.44 -23.93
C ALA A 523 19.45 -4.72 -23.20
N GLU A 524 18.52 -5.45 -23.84
CA GLU A 524 17.22 -5.81 -23.26
C GLU A 524 17.27 -7.07 -22.35
N ARG A 525 18.44 -7.67 -22.10
CA ARG A 525 18.58 -8.92 -21.34
C ARG A 525 18.73 -8.66 -19.84
N PRO A 526 18.20 -9.55 -18.98
CA PRO A 526 18.55 -9.53 -17.56
C PRO A 526 20.07 -9.73 -17.37
N PRO A 527 20.73 -8.95 -16.48
CA PRO A 527 22.18 -9.04 -16.27
C PRO A 527 22.63 -10.38 -15.66
N THR A 528 21.69 -11.15 -15.12
CA THR A 528 21.88 -12.47 -14.51
C THR A 528 21.94 -13.61 -15.52
N TRP A 529 21.58 -13.37 -16.78
CA TRP A 529 21.59 -14.39 -17.84
C TRP A 529 23.00 -14.63 -18.37
N GLU A 530 23.31 -15.90 -18.62
CA GLU A 530 24.49 -16.28 -19.41
C GLU A 530 24.15 -16.20 -20.89
N THR A 531 25.07 -15.70 -21.73
CA THR A 531 24.91 -15.75 -23.20
C THR A 531 25.98 -16.66 -23.78
N LEU A 532 25.55 -17.65 -24.56
CA LEU A 532 26.41 -18.47 -25.40
C LEU A 532 26.14 -18.11 -26.87
N GLU A 533 27.17 -17.64 -27.56
CA GLU A 533 27.10 -17.38 -29.00
C GLU A 533 27.45 -18.66 -29.73
N GLU A 534 26.44 -19.32 -30.28
CA GLU A 534 26.59 -20.58 -30.98
C GLU A 534 25.60 -20.63 -32.16
N PRO A 535 26.06 -20.29 -33.38
CA PRO A 535 25.20 -20.19 -34.55
C PRO A 535 24.85 -21.54 -35.18
N LEU A 536 25.50 -22.65 -34.79
CA LEU A 536 25.37 -23.95 -35.45
C LEU A 536 25.14 -25.14 -34.50
N ASP A 537 25.95 -25.30 -33.46
CA ASP A 537 25.94 -26.50 -32.61
C ASP A 537 25.12 -26.29 -31.32
N LEU A 538 23.79 -26.35 -31.47
CA LEU A 538 22.88 -26.22 -30.32
C LEU A 538 23.05 -27.33 -29.28
N VAL A 539 23.54 -28.52 -29.69
CA VAL A 539 23.76 -29.65 -28.78
C VAL A 539 24.91 -29.34 -27.82
N GLU A 540 26.04 -28.85 -28.34
CA GLU A 540 27.18 -28.50 -27.52
C GLU A 540 26.92 -27.26 -26.67
N ALA A 541 26.23 -26.24 -27.21
CA ALA A 541 25.80 -25.09 -26.42
C ALA A 541 24.86 -25.48 -25.27
N LEU A 542 23.94 -26.42 -25.50
CA LEU A 542 23.05 -26.92 -24.45
C LEU A 542 23.82 -27.65 -23.34
N LYS A 543 24.87 -28.40 -23.67
CA LYS A 543 25.74 -29.04 -22.65
C LYS A 543 26.50 -28.00 -21.84
N ARG A 544 27.05 -26.98 -22.50
CA ARG A 544 27.83 -25.88 -21.87
C ARG A 544 26.97 -24.93 -21.04
N ALA A 545 25.67 -24.88 -21.26
CA ALA A 545 24.77 -23.97 -20.56
C ALA A 545 24.82 -24.17 -19.03
N ARG A 546 25.12 -23.10 -18.30
CA ARG A 546 25.26 -23.12 -16.84
C ARG A 546 23.94 -23.32 -16.11
N TYR A 547 22.84 -22.75 -16.61
CA TYR A 547 21.58 -22.72 -15.88
C TYR A 547 20.63 -23.88 -16.27
N PRO A 548 19.72 -24.29 -15.37
CA PRO A 548 18.69 -25.31 -15.65
C PRO A 548 17.71 -24.88 -16.74
N THR A 549 17.54 -23.57 -16.94
CA THR A 549 16.69 -23.01 -18.00
C THR A 549 17.56 -22.47 -19.13
N VAL A 550 17.25 -22.87 -20.37
CA VAL A 550 17.97 -22.48 -21.57
C VAL A 550 17.00 -21.87 -22.58
N VAL A 551 17.36 -20.74 -23.19
CA VAL A 551 16.55 -20.09 -24.22
C VAL A 551 17.33 -20.13 -25.54
N VAL A 552 16.75 -20.70 -26.58
CA VAL A 552 17.31 -20.63 -27.94
C VAL A 552 16.68 -19.43 -28.65
N ASP A 553 17.49 -18.40 -28.91
CA ASP A 553 17.02 -17.06 -29.31
C ASP A 553 16.28 -17.08 -30.66
N CYS A 554 16.75 -17.86 -31.63
CA CYS A 554 16.14 -17.88 -32.95
C CYS A 554 16.47 -19.16 -33.75
N VAL A 555 15.59 -20.15 -33.69
CA VAL A 555 15.64 -21.37 -34.53
C VAL A 555 15.57 -21.01 -36.01
N THR A 556 14.87 -19.93 -36.36
CA THR A 556 14.80 -19.40 -37.72
C THR A 556 16.17 -19.04 -38.28
N LEU A 557 17.00 -18.32 -37.50
CA LEU A 557 18.36 -17.99 -37.93
C LEU A 557 19.26 -19.22 -37.94
N TRP A 558 19.08 -20.13 -36.98
CA TRP A 558 19.82 -21.38 -36.93
C TRP A 558 19.61 -22.24 -38.19
N VAL A 559 18.36 -22.44 -38.63
CA VAL A 559 18.05 -23.17 -39.87
C VAL A 559 18.70 -22.49 -41.09
N SER A 560 18.70 -21.15 -41.14
CA SER A 560 19.39 -20.39 -42.19
C SER A 560 20.90 -20.66 -42.17
N ASN A 561 21.53 -20.59 -41.00
CA ASN A 561 22.97 -20.80 -40.85
C ASN A 561 23.42 -22.22 -41.23
N LEU A 562 22.58 -23.22 -40.96
CA LEU A 562 22.81 -24.62 -41.33
C LEU A 562 22.73 -24.82 -42.84
N LEU A 563 21.70 -24.24 -43.48
CA LEU A 563 21.51 -24.35 -44.92
C LEU A 563 22.64 -23.74 -45.74
N GLU A 564 23.17 -22.60 -45.29
CA GLU A 564 24.32 -21.96 -45.95
C GLU A 564 25.61 -22.76 -45.84
N ARG A 565 25.68 -23.71 -44.91
CA ARG A 565 26.85 -24.57 -44.69
C ARG A 565 26.60 -26.01 -45.14
N ASP A 566 25.58 -26.21 -45.98
CA ASP A 566 25.17 -27.51 -46.52
C ASP A 566 24.93 -28.59 -45.44
N ARG A 567 24.53 -28.18 -44.23
CA ARG A 567 24.09 -29.10 -43.16
C ARG A 567 22.59 -29.35 -43.28
N ASP A 568 22.15 -30.56 -42.93
CA ASP A 568 20.73 -30.95 -42.96
C ASP A 568 20.00 -30.46 -41.69
N PRO A 569 19.12 -29.43 -41.76
CA PRO A 569 18.44 -28.90 -40.59
C PRO A 569 17.55 -29.90 -39.86
N LEU A 570 17.02 -30.91 -40.58
CA LEU A 570 16.16 -31.92 -39.98
C LEU A 570 16.96 -32.91 -39.14
N ALA A 571 18.14 -33.33 -39.63
CA ALA A 571 19.04 -34.18 -38.87
C ALA A 571 19.53 -33.48 -37.60
N GLU A 572 19.92 -32.21 -37.71
CA GLU A 572 20.35 -31.38 -36.59
C GLU A 572 19.24 -31.14 -35.57
N ALA A 573 18.00 -30.89 -36.03
CA ALA A 573 16.86 -30.71 -35.13
C ALA A 573 16.53 -31.99 -34.34
N ARG A 574 16.69 -33.18 -34.94
CA ARG A 574 16.54 -34.46 -34.22
C ARG A 574 17.60 -34.63 -33.14
N GLN A 575 18.87 -34.37 -33.46
CA GLN A 575 19.96 -34.42 -32.49
C GLN A 575 19.76 -33.42 -31.35
N PHE A 576 19.30 -32.21 -31.66
CA PHE A 576 18.96 -31.21 -30.66
C PHE A 576 17.84 -31.69 -29.73
N LEU A 577 16.76 -32.28 -30.27
CA LEU A 577 15.68 -32.83 -29.45
C LEU A 577 16.13 -33.97 -28.53
N GLU A 578 16.98 -34.87 -29.01
CA GLU A 578 17.62 -35.91 -28.19
C GLU A 578 18.43 -35.28 -27.05
N ALA A 579 19.22 -34.24 -27.34
CA ALA A 579 19.96 -33.48 -26.34
C ALA A 579 19.04 -32.79 -25.33
N VAL A 580 17.92 -32.18 -25.75
CA VAL A 580 16.94 -31.58 -24.83
C VAL A 580 16.38 -32.63 -23.88
N SER A 581 15.95 -33.78 -24.42
CA SER A 581 15.35 -34.86 -23.62
C SER A 581 16.31 -35.46 -22.59
N SER A 582 17.61 -35.51 -22.89
CA SER A 582 18.64 -36.06 -22.02
C SER A 582 19.31 -35.02 -21.10
N SER A 583 19.12 -33.73 -21.38
CA SER A 583 19.78 -32.64 -20.64
C SER A 583 19.28 -32.43 -19.21
N GLY A 584 18.04 -32.83 -18.90
CA GLY A 584 17.37 -32.47 -17.66
C GLY A 584 17.12 -30.96 -17.49
N LYS A 585 17.22 -30.19 -18.59
CA LYS A 585 17.01 -28.73 -18.61
C LYS A 585 15.63 -28.38 -19.16
N ARG A 586 15.12 -27.22 -18.77
CA ARG A 586 13.97 -26.57 -19.40
C ARG A 586 14.46 -25.71 -20.56
N VAL A 587 14.09 -26.05 -21.78
CA VAL A 587 14.54 -25.39 -23.01
C VAL A 587 13.37 -24.63 -23.63
N ILE A 588 13.55 -23.34 -23.90
CA ILE A 588 12.56 -22.49 -24.57
C ILE A 588 13.11 -22.13 -25.95
N ALA A 589 12.54 -22.69 -27.00
CA ALA A 589 12.94 -22.44 -28.38
C ALA A 589 12.03 -21.39 -29.03
N ILE A 590 12.63 -20.38 -29.67
CA ILE A 590 11.91 -19.31 -30.36
C ILE A 590 12.07 -19.50 -31.87
N SER A 591 10.96 -19.51 -32.61
CA SER A 591 10.97 -19.58 -34.07
C SER A 591 9.92 -18.68 -34.70
N ASN A 592 10.17 -18.25 -35.92
CA ASN A 592 9.18 -17.59 -36.77
C ASN A 592 8.30 -18.64 -37.45
N GLU A 593 7.00 -18.35 -37.51
CA GLU A 593 6.08 -19.13 -38.35
C GLU A 593 6.01 -18.49 -39.74
N VAL A 594 6.62 -19.15 -40.72
CA VAL A 594 6.86 -18.61 -42.08
C VAL A 594 5.92 -19.19 -43.13
N GLY A 595 5.07 -20.15 -42.78
CA GLY A 595 4.11 -20.79 -43.69
C GLY A 595 2.84 -19.98 -43.99
N MET A 596 2.61 -18.86 -43.30
CA MET A 596 1.36 -18.09 -43.36
C MET A 596 1.38 -16.93 -44.38
N GLY A 597 2.46 -16.78 -45.16
CA GLY A 597 2.68 -15.69 -46.11
C GLY A 597 2.76 -16.11 -47.58
N ILE A 598 3.24 -15.21 -48.43
CA ILE A 598 3.38 -15.44 -49.88
C ILE A 598 4.47 -16.49 -50.14
N VAL A 599 4.22 -17.39 -51.10
CA VAL A 599 5.21 -18.38 -51.57
C VAL A 599 6.42 -17.64 -52.20
N PRO A 600 7.66 -17.87 -51.71
CA PRO A 600 8.82 -17.18 -52.28
C PRO A 600 9.06 -17.50 -53.76
N ALA A 601 9.50 -16.50 -54.53
CA ALA A 601 9.82 -16.66 -55.96
C ALA A 601 11.15 -17.43 -56.18
N ASN A 602 12.10 -17.35 -55.26
CA ASN A 602 13.40 -18.02 -55.34
C ASN A 602 13.32 -19.48 -54.83
N PRO A 603 13.82 -20.49 -55.59
CA PRO A 603 13.93 -21.88 -55.14
C PRO A 603 14.57 -22.07 -53.76
N LEU A 604 15.65 -21.34 -53.45
CA LEU A 604 16.34 -21.42 -52.16
C LEU A 604 15.45 -20.96 -51.01
N ALA A 605 14.72 -19.86 -51.21
CA ALA A 605 13.80 -19.33 -50.21
C ALA A 605 12.58 -20.23 -49.99
N ARG A 606 12.09 -20.94 -51.04
CA ARG A 606 11.07 -21.99 -50.89
C ARG A 606 11.60 -23.15 -50.06
N ARG A 607 12.79 -23.66 -50.40
CA ARG A 607 13.46 -24.73 -49.65
C ARG A 607 13.66 -24.37 -48.18
N TYR A 608 14.11 -23.15 -47.89
CA TYR A 608 14.25 -22.64 -46.53
C TYR A 608 12.90 -22.60 -45.79
N ARG A 609 11.86 -22.05 -46.41
CA ARG A 609 10.52 -21.97 -45.82
C ARG A 609 9.98 -23.37 -45.47
N ASP A 610 10.09 -24.30 -46.41
CA ASP A 610 9.57 -25.65 -46.26
C ASP A 610 10.34 -26.39 -45.14
N LEU A 611 11.67 -26.31 -45.13
CA LEU A 611 12.50 -26.89 -44.08
C LEU A 611 12.26 -26.25 -42.70
N LEU A 612 12.10 -24.93 -42.60
CA LEU A 612 11.79 -24.30 -41.31
C LEU A 612 10.42 -24.72 -40.80
N GLY A 613 9.44 -24.89 -41.69
CA GLY A 613 8.12 -25.44 -41.34
C GLY A 613 8.22 -26.85 -40.80
N GLU A 614 9.01 -27.72 -41.45
CA GLU A 614 9.24 -29.09 -40.97
C GLU A 614 9.99 -29.14 -39.64
N VAL A 615 11.01 -28.28 -39.44
CA VAL A 615 11.72 -28.15 -38.15
C VAL A 615 10.77 -27.65 -37.05
N ASN A 616 9.96 -26.62 -37.31
CA ASN A 616 8.97 -26.13 -36.36
C ASN A 616 7.96 -27.23 -35.98
N ALA A 617 7.46 -27.99 -36.96
CA ALA A 617 6.55 -29.11 -36.71
C ALA A 617 7.20 -30.22 -35.88
N LEU A 618 8.48 -30.51 -36.12
CA LEU A 618 9.26 -31.49 -35.35
C LEU A 618 9.43 -31.03 -33.89
N LEU A 619 9.83 -29.77 -33.67
CA LEU A 619 9.96 -29.19 -32.33
C LEU A 619 8.61 -29.13 -31.61
N ALA A 620 7.54 -28.74 -32.30
CA ALA A 620 6.20 -28.64 -31.73
C ALA A 620 5.69 -30.00 -31.24
N LYS A 621 5.96 -31.08 -32.00
CA LYS A 621 5.60 -32.44 -31.63
C LYS A 621 6.32 -32.93 -30.37
N ALA A 622 7.54 -32.44 -30.11
CA ALA A 622 8.34 -32.83 -28.95
C ALA A 622 8.17 -31.88 -27.74
N ALA A 623 7.59 -30.70 -27.95
CA ALA A 623 7.39 -29.70 -26.91
C ALA A 623 6.22 -30.07 -25.97
N GLN A 624 6.37 -29.80 -24.67
CA GLN A 624 5.26 -29.94 -23.72
C GLN A 624 4.27 -28.79 -23.84
N GLU A 625 4.75 -27.62 -24.28
CA GLU A 625 3.91 -26.45 -24.53
C GLU A 625 4.34 -25.77 -25.82
N VAL A 626 3.35 -25.43 -26.65
CA VAL A 626 3.56 -24.63 -27.86
C VAL A 626 2.71 -23.38 -27.76
N TYR A 627 3.29 -22.23 -28.04
CA TYR A 627 2.59 -20.95 -28.06
C TYR A 627 2.75 -20.28 -29.41
N LEU A 628 1.64 -19.77 -29.96
CA LEU A 628 1.62 -18.86 -31.10
C LEU A 628 1.43 -17.42 -30.62
N LEU A 629 2.39 -16.55 -30.92
CA LEU A 629 2.35 -15.14 -30.54
C LEU A 629 1.80 -14.28 -31.69
N ILE A 630 0.68 -13.60 -31.43
CA ILE A 630 0.02 -12.68 -32.36
C ILE A 630 -0.12 -11.32 -31.67
N ALA A 631 0.49 -10.28 -32.24
CA ALA A 631 0.45 -8.91 -31.70
C ALA A 631 0.75 -8.80 -30.20
N GLY A 632 1.76 -9.53 -29.71
CA GLY A 632 2.19 -9.50 -28.30
C GLY A 632 1.39 -10.41 -27.37
N ARG A 633 0.35 -11.11 -27.87
CA ARG A 633 -0.49 -12.01 -27.07
C ARG A 633 -0.18 -13.48 -27.36
N PRO A 634 0.04 -14.32 -26.33
CA PRO A 634 0.26 -15.75 -26.50
C PRO A 634 -1.06 -16.51 -26.64
N LEU A 635 -1.14 -17.38 -27.64
CA LEU A 635 -2.16 -18.41 -27.79
C LEU A 635 -1.47 -19.77 -27.58
N LYS A 636 -1.89 -20.54 -26.57
CA LYS A 636 -1.39 -21.91 -26.37
C LYS A 636 -2.04 -22.82 -27.42
N LEU A 637 -1.24 -23.57 -28.18
CA LEU A 637 -1.69 -24.47 -29.26
C LEU A 637 -1.99 -25.88 -28.75
#